data_AF-A0A3M6UCQ0-F1
#
_entry.id   AF-A0A3M6UCQ0-F1
#
_cell.length_a   1.000
_cell.length_b   1.000
_cell.length_c   1.000
_cell.angle_alpha   90.00
_cell.angle_beta   90.00
_cell.angle_gamma   90.00
#
_symmetry.space_group_name_H-M   'P 1'
#
loop_
_entity.id
_entity.type
_entity.pdbx_description
1 polymer ?
#
loop_
_entity_poly.entity_id
_entity_poly.type
_entity_poly.pdbx_seq_one_letter_code
_entity_poly.pdbx_strand_id
1 'polypeptide(L)'
;MAYSLKFNPKVLSKYQHGLGYVSNTDGRGVFSVNGIFKRGRKATKPTFDLVNILCYVGGEIRDGFSLEKLRESDLVPILESNFSLAAGKAILQPVPIEEAAKLLVIPCYEKAKASQGGETFINREVKRSFEFYERVSRFCNYSSEEEFIMAKGGSEVKKSFTYLDPRRPEFDAWWIEKSELEYLCCPLPPAPTEPPEYEKLLLGGGTMIDFMSKANSQRSKLSQWKKTTLEKFSLPVNFERLTGICRHQALWYTWKGDLRLGVTMLESAKKIVEDQNAERMIDARNPVVDVFLSLTQIKFAQIGGCEGQVGKVNWQLSKGHQCKTCHSSATMERADNVLPGTWTLTCVDKDGRGKIGTETNRQSLVTALAAVKKVQCKEEFETCIKYHLKDGLGIFLEHSFTNLYWMSKPTPPMTEALIEEAVDQFVDSIDCNNFDPMKWAASCTSLLVELLVKHCHGKLSGEAINDVGELFEGVFKSQISQNILEVEKLPQYTTLCDDKASMQQLSSVMMARAVAPSIAQNFLFKWKTMARIDKKEALSGSFVDLLAATRKVYEKYSIKEVSRHASDEGNSTQTCSKKGCACQDLAKFQDFAVDLLSGGHNPVSFLNCSLEGKVTLSEGLFVDGSGELIDDMISSHDMYIYEKIMDSDNLKDFSNCPRLACLCQFACCEMYTMLKVNAIVSFKEITWKESAVTETHCCGFCGQMANEEVTLMKCSACKAVVYCGYRCQRKDWKAGHKQKCQSLRRP
;
A
#
# COMPACT_ATOMS: atom_id res chain seq x y z
N MET A 1 -7.32 3.33 7.64
CA MET A 1 -8.73 3.80 7.62
C MET A 1 -9.11 4.18 6.19
N ALA A 2 -10.02 3.43 5.55
CA ALA A 2 -10.52 3.78 4.21
C ALA A 2 -11.42 5.03 4.31
N TYR A 3 -11.12 6.07 3.56
CA TYR A 3 -12.00 7.25 3.45
C TYR A 3 -13.36 6.82 2.90
N SER A 4 -14.39 6.79 3.73
CA SER A 4 -15.76 6.57 3.28
C SER A 4 -16.15 7.74 2.35
N LEU A 5 -16.32 7.47 1.06
CA LEU A 5 -16.94 8.42 0.13
C LEU A 5 -18.34 8.78 0.67
N LYS A 6 -18.48 9.95 1.29
CA LYS A 6 -19.79 10.45 1.71
C LYS A 6 -20.45 11.14 0.53
N PHE A 7 -21.59 10.59 0.08
CA PHE A 7 -22.37 11.19 -0.99
C PHE A 7 -22.95 12.53 -0.53
N ASN A 8 -22.71 13.60 -1.32
CA ASN A 8 -23.31 14.90 -1.09
C ASN A 8 -24.27 15.24 -2.24
N PRO A 9 -25.59 15.29 -1.99
CA PRO A 9 -26.61 15.58 -3.01
C PRO A 9 -26.39 16.89 -3.77
N LYS A 10 -25.67 17.87 -3.20
CA LYS A 10 -25.27 19.09 -3.91
C LYS A 10 -24.35 18.82 -5.09
N VAL A 11 -23.61 17.72 -5.10
CA VAL A 11 -22.75 17.32 -6.22
C VAL A 11 -23.58 17.05 -7.46
N LEU A 12 -24.80 16.52 -7.33
CA LEU A 12 -25.72 16.31 -8.46
C LEU A 12 -26.13 17.63 -9.14
N SER A 13 -26.07 18.77 -8.46
CA SER A 13 -26.35 20.07 -9.10
C SER A 13 -25.24 20.51 -10.06
N LYS A 14 -24.04 19.94 -9.94
CA LYS A 14 -22.90 20.24 -10.83
C LYS A 14 -23.01 19.55 -12.18
N TYR A 15 -23.75 18.45 -12.27
CA TYR A 15 -23.86 17.64 -13.49
C TYR A 15 -25.24 17.78 -14.10
N GLN A 16 -25.28 18.23 -15.35
CA GLN A 16 -26.53 18.64 -16.01
C GLN A 16 -27.50 17.47 -16.25
N HIS A 17 -26.98 16.31 -16.61
CA HIS A 17 -27.75 15.12 -17.01
C HIS A 17 -27.76 14.02 -15.95
N GLY A 18 -26.78 14.01 -15.06
CA GLY A 18 -26.64 13.05 -13.97
C GLY A 18 -25.18 12.83 -13.60
N LEU A 19 -24.94 12.02 -12.57
CA LEU A 19 -23.61 11.70 -12.06
C LEU A 19 -23.37 10.20 -12.19
N GLY A 20 -22.24 9.78 -12.74
CA GLY A 20 -21.77 8.41 -12.70
C GLY A 20 -20.68 8.23 -11.65
N TYR A 21 -20.65 7.07 -10.99
CA TYR A 21 -19.49 6.57 -10.27
C TYR A 21 -18.93 5.36 -11.03
N VAL A 22 -17.78 5.55 -11.67
CA VAL A 22 -17.13 4.53 -12.51
C VAL A 22 -16.00 3.87 -11.72
N SER A 23 -16.00 2.55 -11.65
CA SER A 23 -14.89 1.82 -11.02
C SER A 23 -13.64 1.79 -11.92
N ASN A 24 -12.46 1.62 -11.34
CA ASN A 24 -11.32 1.07 -12.09
C ASN A 24 -11.66 -0.35 -12.61
N THR A 25 -10.88 -0.86 -13.57
CA THR A 25 -11.00 -2.24 -14.05
C THR A 25 -10.28 -3.22 -13.15
N ASP A 26 -10.83 -4.43 -12.98
CA ASP A 26 -10.07 -5.57 -12.44
C ASP A 26 -9.16 -6.23 -13.49
N GLY A 27 -8.35 -7.22 -13.10
CA GLY A 27 -7.44 -7.91 -14.02
C GLY A 27 -8.12 -8.81 -15.05
N ARG A 28 -9.42 -9.10 -14.86
CA ARG A 28 -10.26 -9.77 -15.86
C ARG A 28 -10.91 -8.77 -16.82
N GLY A 29 -10.67 -7.46 -16.65
CA GLY A 29 -11.24 -6.42 -17.49
C GLY A 29 -12.70 -6.12 -17.17
N VAL A 30 -13.15 -6.37 -15.94
CA VAL A 30 -14.51 -6.06 -15.49
C VAL A 30 -14.52 -4.69 -14.82
N PHE A 31 -15.54 -3.89 -15.11
CA PHE A 31 -15.78 -2.61 -14.47
C PHE A 31 -17.28 -2.39 -14.26
N SER A 32 -17.62 -1.45 -13.38
CA SER A 32 -19.01 -1.07 -13.09
C SER A 32 -19.21 0.43 -13.22
N VAL A 33 -20.42 0.80 -13.63
CA VAL A 33 -20.89 2.19 -13.68
C VAL A 33 -22.15 2.29 -12.83
N ASN A 34 -22.08 3.06 -11.75
CA ASN A 34 -23.22 3.42 -10.92
C ASN A 34 -23.72 4.81 -11.33
N GLY A 35 -24.74 4.85 -12.18
CA GLY A 35 -25.34 6.07 -12.71
C GLY A 35 -26.49 6.59 -11.88
N ILE A 36 -26.50 7.89 -11.60
CA ILE A 36 -27.56 8.61 -10.91
C ILE A 36 -28.16 9.61 -11.90
N PHE A 37 -29.35 9.31 -12.39
CA PHE A 37 -30.06 10.06 -13.41
C PHE A 37 -31.10 10.97 -12.75
N LYS A 38 -31.12 12.25 -13.16
CA LYS A 38 -32.04 13.23 -12.59
C LYS A 38 -33.38 13.21 -13.32
N ARG A 39 -34.49 13.07 -12.58
CA ARG A 39 -35.84 13.19 -13.14
C ARG A 39 -36.36 14.64 -13.05
N GLY A 40 -36.44 15.31 -14.21
CA GLY A 40 -37.12 16.60 -14.40
C GLY A 40 -36.34 17.85 -13.92
N ARG A 41 -36.52 18.97 -14.64
CA ARG A 41 -35.91 20.28 -14.31
C ARG A 41 -36.81 21.20 -13.46
N LYS A 42 -38.10 20.85 -13.25
CA LYS A 42 -39.14 21.76 -12.71
C LYS A 42 -39.88 21.28 -11.44
N ALA A 43 -39.48 20.19 -10.81
CA ALA A 43 -40.14 19.69 -9.59
C ALA A 43 -39.62 20.39 -8.33
N THR A 44 -40.51 20.71 -7.38
CA THR A 44 -40.17 21.27 -6.06
C THR A 44 -39.37 20.32 -5.17
N LYS A 45 -39.40 19.01 -5.48
CA LYS A 45 -38.55 17.97 -4.88
C LYS A 45 -37.97 17.09 -6.01
N PRO A 46 -36.65 17.07 -6.23
CA PRO A 46 -36.05 16.22 -7.27
C PRO A 46 -36.14 14.74 -6.88
N THR A 47 -36.42 13.88 -7.86
CA THR A 47 -36.27 12.42 -7.73
C THR A 47 -35.19 11.92 -8.69
N PHE A 48 -34.64 10.75 -8.37
CA PHE A 48 -33.49 10.18 -9.04
C PHE A 48 -33.75 8.74 -9.45
N ASP A 49 -33.13 8.32 -10.54
CA ASP A 49 -33.01 6.91 -10.88
C ASP A 49 -31.56 6.48 -10.67
N LEU A 50 -31.36 5.43 -9.88
CA LEU A 50 -30.07 4.78 -9.69
C LEU A 50 -30.01 3.58 -10.62
N VAL A 51 -29.02 3.55 -11.50
CA VAL A 51 -28.83 2.46 -12.47
C VAL A 51 -27.40 1.99 -12.40
N ASN A 52 -27.21 0.72 -12.07
CA ASN A 52 -25.90 0.08 -12.13
C ASN A 52 -25.80 -0.74 -13.41
N ILE A 53 -24.63 -0.74 -14.02
CA ILE A 53 -24.26 -1.70 -15.06
C ILE A 53 -22.88 -2.28 -14.74
N LEU A 54 -22.73 -3.58 -14.95
CA LEU A 54 -21.47 -4.31 -14.95
C LEU A 54 -21.07 -4.65 -16.39
N CYS A 55 -19.88 -4.23 -16.79
CA CYS A 55 -19.37 -4.40 -18.15
C CYS A 55 -18.05 -5.17 -18.15
N TYR A 56 -17.78 -5.84 -19.27
CA TYR A 56 -16.46 -6.35 -19.63
C TYR A 56 -15.89 -5.52 -20.78
N VAL A 57 -14.63 -5.09 -20.64
CA VAL A 57 -13.93 -4.27 -21.64
C VAL A 57 -13.80 -4.94 -23.01
N GLY A 58 -13.87 -6.28 -23.06
CA GLY A 58 -13.87 -7.02 -24.32
C GLY A 58 -15.20 -6.99 -25.08
N GLY A 59 -16.25 -6.32 -24.57
CA GLY A 59 -17.50 -6.10 -25.28
C GLY A 59 -18.63 -7.02 -24.82
N GLU A 60 -19.07 -6.84 -23.57
CA GLU A 60 -20.21 -7.55 -23.00
C GLU A 60 -20.81 -6.73 -21.85
N ILE A 61 -22.14 -6.67 -21.77
CA ILE A 61 -22.86 -6.13 -20.61
C ILE A 61 -23.37 -7.31 -19.78
N ARG A 62 -22.68 -7.57 -18.66
CA ARG A 62 -22.83 -8.79 -17.87
C ARG A 62 -24.01 -8.73 -16.92
N ASP A 63 -24.25 -7.57 -16.35
CA ASP A 63 -25.30 -7.38 -15.36
C ASP A 63 -25.75 -5.91 -15.33
N GLY A 64 -26.92 -5.67 -14.75
CA GLY A 64 -27.44 -4.34 -14.56
C GLY A 64 -28.75 -4.35 -13.82
N PHE A 65 -28.91 -3.38 -12.92
CA PHE A 65 -30.15 -3.17 -12.18
C PHE A 65 -30.52 -1.70 -12.18
N SER A 66 -31.80 -1.42 -12.01
CA SER A 66 -32.32 -0.05 -11.95
C SER A 66 -33.33 0.13 -10.81
N LEU A 67 -33.09 1.15 -9.99
CA LEU A 67 -34.00 1.62 -8.94
C LEU A 67 -34.47 3.02 -9.31
N GLU A 68 -35.78 3.17 -9.47
CA GLU A 68 -36.37 4.35 -10.06
C GLU A 68 -37.18 5.19 -9.06
N LYS A 69 -37.29 6.51 -9.31
CA LYS A 69 -38.10 7.45 -8.50
C LYS A 69 -37.65 7.57 -7.04
N LEU A 70 -36.36 7.41 -6.77
CA LEU A 70 -35.77 7.55 -5.44
C LEU A 70 -35.79 9.01 -4.98
N ARG A 71 -36.12 9.24 -3.70
CA ARG A 71 -35.87 10.53 -3.05
C ARG A 71 -34.45 10.56 -2.53
N GLU A 72 -33.94 11.75 -2.23
CA GLU A 72 -32.61 11.93 -1.63
C GLU A 72 -32.40 11.10 -0.36
N SER A 73 -33.42 11.02 0.50
CA SER A 73 -33.41 10.22 1.74
C SER A 73 -33.26 8.72 1.51
N ASP A 74 -33.69 8.22 0.34
CA ASP A 74 -33.65 6.81 -0.01
C ASP A 74 -32.37 6.49 -0.78
N LEU A 75 -31.88 7.44 -1.60
CA LEU A 75 -30.67 7.30 -2.42
C LEU A 75 -29.38 7.29 -1.59
N VAL A 76 -29.25 8.19 -0.61
CA VAL A 76 -28.00 8.36 0.15
C VAL A 76 -27.59 7.05 0.87
N PRO A 77 -28.46 6.37 1.64
CA PRO A 77 -28.08 5.14 2.33
C PRO A 77 -27.70 4.00 1.37
N ILE A 78 -28.37 3.90 0.22
CA ILE A 78 -28.05 2.88 -0.81
C ILE A 78 -26.63 3.13 -1.36
N LEU A 79 -26.30 4.38 -1.68
CA LEU A 79 -24.97 4.74 -2.17
C LEU A 79 -23.88 4.52 -1.11
N GLU A 80 -24.13 4.92 0.14
CA GLU A 80 -23.19 4.70 1.25
C GLU A 80 -22.94 3.20 1.50
N SER A 81 -24.00 2.38 1.42
CA SER A 81 -23.88 0.92 1.48
C SER A 81 -23.06 0.38 0.31
N ASN A 82 -23.34 0.80 -0.92
CA ASN A 82 -22.60 0.37 -2.11
C ASN A 82 -21.12 0.76 -2.03
N PHE A 83 -20.81 1.99 -1.60
CA PHE A 83 -19.43 2.44 -1.42
C PHE A 83 -18.71 1.67 -0.32
N SER A 84 -19.40 1.33 0.77
CA SER A 84 -18.85 0.51 1.83
C SER A 84 -18.56 -0.93 1.36
N LEU A 85 -19.45 -1.50 0.53
CA LEU A 85 -19.26 -2.84 -0.05
C LEU A 85 -18.14 -2.89 -1.11
N ALA A 86 -17.92 -1.77 -1.81
CA ALA A 86 -16.86 -1.59 -2.80
C ALA A 86 -15.50 -1.25 -2.18
N ALA A 87 -15.46 -0.77 -0.93
CA ALA A 87 -14.23 -0.38 -0.25
C ALA A 87 -13.21 -1.55 -0.24
N GLY A 88 -11.99 -1.26 -0.70
CA GLY A 88 -10.92 -2.25 -0.82
C GLY A 88 -11.09 -3.27 -1.96
N LYS A 89 -12.13 -3.15 -2.79
CA LYS A 89 -12.35 -4.00 -3.98
C LYS A 89 -12.30 -3.22 -5.28
N ALA A 90 -12.81 -1.99 -5.29
CA ALA A 90 -12.87 -1.13 -6.44
C ALA A 90 -12.78 0.35 -6.01
N ILE A 91 -12.14 1.17 -6.84
CA ILE A 91 -12.01 2.61 -6.61
C ILE A 91 -12.96 3.32 -7.56
N LEU A 92 -13.91 4.04 -6.99
CA LEU A 92 -14.97 4.73 -7.72
C LEU A 92 -14.60 6.19 -7.99
N GLN A 93 -14.63 6.58 -9.25
CA GLN A 93 -14.40 7.95 -9.70
C GLN A 93 -15.73 8.62 -10.10
N PRO A 94 -16.09 9.79 -9.54
CA PRO A 94 -17.26 10.54 -9.97
C PRO A 94 -17.04 11.22 -11.34
N VAL A 95 -18.01 11.08 -12.24
CA VAL A 95 -17.93 11.53 -13.64
C VAL A 95 -19.27 12.04 -14.18
N PRO A 96 -19.31 12.90 -15.21
CA PRO A 96 -20.54 13.19 -15.94
C PRO A 96 -21.13 11.91 -16.56
N ILE A 97 -22.43 11.67 -16.36
CA ILE A 97 -23.05 10.42 -16.79
C ILE A 97 -23.08 10.26 -18.31
N GLU A 98 -23.19 11.36 -19.05
CA GLU A 98 -23.17 11.40 -20.50
C GLU A 98 -21.80 10.97 -21.06
N GLU A 99 -20.70 11.36 -20.40
CA GLU A 99 -19.34 10.95 -20.77
C GLU A 99 -19.16 9.44 -20.54
N ALA A 100 -19.53 8.94 -19.36
CA ALA A 100 -19.47 7.50 -19.04
C ALA A 100 -20.33 6.67 -20.00
N ALA A 101 -21.53 7.15 -20.33
CA ALA A 101 -22.40 6.48 -21.27
C ALA A 101 -21.77 6.38 -22.66
N LYS A 102 -21.32 7.52 -23.23
CA LYS A 102 -20.82 7.58 -24.59
C LYS A 102 -19.46 6.90 -24.79
N LEU A 103 -18.56 7.04 -23.81
CA LEU A 103 -17.17 6.60 -23.94
C LEU A 103 -16.91 5.19 -23.37
N LEU A 104 -17.78 4.65 -22.50
CA LEU A 104 -17.62 3.30 -21.92
C LEU A 104 -18.77 2.36 -22.28
N VAL A 105 -20.00 2.73 -21.94
CA VAL A 105 -21.15 1.80 -22.01
C VAL A 105 -21.56 1.51 -23.45
N ILE A 106 -21.67 2.55 -24.30
CA ILE A 106 -22.03 2.38 -25.71
C ILE A 106 -21.00 1.54 -26.48
N PRO A 107 -19.68 1.78 -26.39
CA PRO A 107 -18.68 0.93 -27.03
C PRO A 107 -18.76 -0.54 -26.64
N CYS A 108 -18.99 -0.85 -25.35
CA CYS A 108 -19.19 -2.24 -24.90
C CYS A 108 -20.39 -2.90 -25.58
N TYR A 109 -21.51 -2.19 -25.72
CA TYR A 109 -22.70 -2.68 -26.41
C TYR A 109 -22.48 -2.89 -27.91
N GLU A 110 -21.89 -1.92 -28.62
CA GLU A 110 -21.66 -2.04 -30.06
C GLU A 110 -20.72 -3.21 -30.38
N LYS A 111 -19.71 -3.42 -29.53
CA LYS A 111 -18.82 -4.58 -29.65
C LYS A 111 -19.53 -5.91 -29.39
N ALA A 112 -20.36 -5.98 -28.35
CA ALA A 112 -21.18 -7.16 -28.07
C ALA A 112 -22.15 -7.49 -29.21
N LYS A 113 -22.75 -6.45 -29.80
CA LYS A 113 -23.66 -6.58 -30.94
C LYS A 113 -22.95 -7.12 -32.18
N ALA A 114 -21.72 -6.67 -32.43
CA ALA A 114 -20.91 -7.15 -33.54
C ALA A 114 -20.50 -8.63 -33.39
N SER A 115 -20.29 -9.11 -32.17
CA SER A 115 -19.86 -10.50 -31.90
C SER A 115 -21.01 -11.51 -31.77
N GLN A 116 -22.19 -11.10 -31.30
CA GLN A 116 -23.30 -12.01 -30.95
C GLN A 116 -24.48 -12.02 -31.94
N GLY A 117 -24.40 -11.30 -33.07
CA GLY A 117 -25.37 -11.43 -34.17
C GLY A 117 -26.82 -11.00 -33.86
N GLY A 118 -27.10 -10.39 -32.70
CA GLY A 118 -28.39 -9.75 -32.41
C GLY A 118 -28.91 -9.88 -30.96
N GLU A 119 -28.61 -10.97 -30.25
CA GLU A 119 -29.01 -11.13 -28.83
C GLU A 119 -27.91 -10.58 -27.92
N THR A 120 -27.99 -9.29 -27.58
CA THR A 120 -26.93 -8.57 -26.86
C THR A 120 -27.12 -8.49 -25.34
N PHE A 121 -28.30 -8.87 -24.84
CA PHE A 121 -28.67 -8.71 -23.43
C PHE A 121 -29.15 -10.02 -22.83
N ILE A 122 -28.57 -10.40 -21.71
CA ILE A 122 -28.88 -11.65 -21.00
C ILE A 122 -30.30 -11.63 -20.42
N ASN A 123 -30.81 -10.45 -20.04
CA ASN A 123 -32.17 -10.31 -19.53
C ASN A 123 -32.76 -8.91 -19.77
N ARG A 124 -34.07 -8.77 -19.49
CA ARG A 124 -34.82 -7.51 -19.65
C ARG A 124 -34.33 -6.40 -18.73
N GLU A 125 -33.82 -6.71 -17.55
CA GLU A 125 -33.33 -5.74 -16.58
C GLU A 125 -32.02 -5.10 -17.03
N VAL A 126 -31.10 -5.90 -17.57
CA VAL A 126 -29.85 -5.41 -18.19
C VAL A 126 -30.17 -4.50 -19.37
N LYS A 127 -31.09 -4.91 -20.25
CA LYS A 127 -31.54 -4.08 -21.37
C LYS A 127 -32.12 -2.74 -20.90
N ARG A 128 -33.02 -2.78 -19.90
CA ARG A 128 -33.62 -1.56 -19.32
C ARG A 128 -32.55 -0.63 -18.73
N SER A 129 -31.57 -1.21 -18.03
CA SER A 129 -30.45 -0.45 -17.46
C SER A 129 -29.64 0.24 -18.56
N PHE A 130 -29.31 -0.48 -19.64
CA PHE A 130 -28.61 0.09 -20.81
C PHE A 130 -29.36 1.26 -21.45
N GLU A 131 -30.68 1.16 -21.63
CA GLU A 131 -31.51 2.21 -22.24
C GLU A 131 -31.40 3.56 -21.51
N PHE A 132 -31.07 3.58 -20.20
CA PHE A 132 -30.80 4.84 -19.49
C PHE A 132 -29.51 5.51 -19.98
N TYR A 133 -28.44 4.74 -20.13
CA TYR A 133 -27.15 5.22 -20.63
C TYR A 133 -27.24 5.63 -22.10
N GLU A 134 -27.92 4.84 -22.92
CA GLU A 134 -28.16 5.16 -24.33
C GLU A 134 -28.81 6.54 -24.50
N ARG A 135 -29.87 6.81 -23.72
CA ARG A 135 -30.60 8.09 -23.78
C ARG A 135 -29.77 9.31 -23.42
N VAL A 136 -28.78 9.19 -22.54
CA VAL A 136 -27.92 10.31 -22.12
C VAL A 136 -26.64 10.43 -22.95
N SER A 137 -26.20 9.36 -23.62
CA SER A 137 -24.96 9.34 -24.41
C SER A 137 -24.91 10.43 -25.49
N ARG A 138 -26.05 10.78 -26.08
CA ARG A 138 -26.20 11.86 -27.09
C ARG A 138 -25.87 13.26 -26.58
N PHE A 139 -25.77 13.46 -25.26
CA PHE A 139 -25.40 14.74 -24.67
C PHE A 139 -23.89 14.86 -24.41
N CYS A 140 -23.10 13.81 -24.68
CA CYS A 140 -21.65 13.87 -24.62
C CYS A 140 -21.11 14.67 -25.82
N ASN A 141 -20.19 15.59 -25.54
CA ASN A 141 -19.53 16.40 -26.58
C ASN A 141 -18.36 15.67 -27.26
N TYR A 142 -17.94 14.53 -26.71
CA TYR A 142 -16.77 13.78 -27.18
C TYR A 142 -17.21 12.53 -27.92
N SER A 143 -16.55 12.26 -29.04
CA SER A 143 -16.82 11.12 -29.91
C SER A 143 -15.82 9.97 -29.70
N SER A 144 -14.61 10.26 -29.19
CA SER A 144 -13.60 9.26 -28.89
C SER A 144 -12.84 9.53 -27.58
N GLU A 145 -12.11 8.51 -27.11
CA GLU A 145 -11.26 8.58 -25.93
C GLU A 145 -10.11 9.59 -26.13
N GLU A 146 -9.49 9.59 -27.32
CA GLU A 146 -8.42 10.52 -27.68
C GLU A 146 -8.89 11.96 -27.67
N GLU A 147 -10.05 12.24 -28.27
CA GLU A 147 -10.64 13.57 -28.29
C GLU A 147 -10.89 14.07 -26.87
N PHE A 148 -11.45 13.21 -26.01
CA PHE A 148 -11.69 13.51 -24.62
C PHE A 148 -10.40 13.84 -23.85
N ILE A 149 -9.37 12.99 -23.97
CA ILE A 149 -8.09 13.18 -23.26
C ILE A 149 -7.41 14.47 -23.72
N MET A 150 -7.37 14.73 -25.03
CA MET A 150 -6.78 15.94 -25.59
C MET A 150 -7.53 17.20 -25.14
N ALA A 151 -8.87 17.16 -25.12
CA ALA A 151 -9.68 18.28 -24.65
C ALA A 151 -9.49 18.60 -23.16
N LYS A 152 -9.22 17.58 -22.32
CA LYS A 152 -8.93 17.78 -20.89
C LYS A 152 -7.47 18.13 -20.61
N GLY A 153 -6.55 17.71 -21.47
CA GLY A 153 -5.10 17.83 -21.27
C GLY A 153 -4.43 19.07 -21.87
N GLY A 154 -5.02 19.70 -22.89
CA GLY A 154 -4.43 20.86 -23.55
C GLY A 154 -3.06 20.57 -24.21
N SER A 155 -2.19 21.57 -24.30
CA SER A 155 -0.87 21.48 -24.97
C SER A 155 0.26 20.85 -24.13
N GLU A 156 0.01 20.52 -22.86
CA GLU A 156 1.06 20.13 -21.90
C GLU A 156 1.39 18.63 -21.86
N VAL A 157 0.65 17.77 -22.57
CA VAL A 157 0.84 16.33 -22.44
C VAL A 157 1.75 15.78 -23.54
N LYS A 158 3.04 15.59 -23.23
CA LYS A 158 4.02 15.05 -24.19
C LYS A 158 4.79 13.80 -23.74
N LYS A 159 4.68 13.34 -22.49
CA LYS A 159 5.50 12.23 -22.00
C LYS A 159 4.71 11.22 -21.18
N SER A 160 4.49 10.03 -21.75
CA SER A 160 4.02 8.85 -21.03
C SER A 160 5.06 8.36 -20.02
N PHE A 161 4.61 7.52 -19.09
CA PHE A 161 5.51 6.72 -18.29
C PHE A 161 6.01 5.52 -19.08
N THR A 162 7.30 5.24 -18.97
CA THR A 162 7.89 3.98 -19.42
C THR A 162 7.65 2.82 -18.46
N TYR A 163 7.18 3.14 -17.24
CA TYR A 163 6.98 2.19 -16.16
C TYR A 163 5.84 2.63 -15.25
N LEU A 164 5.05 1.66 -14.79
CA LEU A 164 3.95 1.86 -13.86
C LEU A 164 4.26 1.12 -12.57
N ASP A 165 4.04 1.77 -11.44
CA ASP A 165 4.29 1.16 -10.14
C ASP A 165 3.20 0.12 -9.80
N PRO A 166 3.54 -1.18 -9.68
CA PRO A 166 2.57 -2.23 -9.40
C PRO A 166 1.93 -2.09 -8.01
N ARG A 167 2.52 -1.32 -7.10
CA ARG A 167 2.02 -1.13 -5.73
C ARG A 167 0.84 -0.15 -5.65
N ARG A 168 0.49 0.49 -6.77
CA ARG A 168 -0.65 1.40 -6.82
C ARG A 168 -1.95 0.60 -6.63
N PRO A 169 -2.85 1.03 -5.72
CA PRO A 169 -4.04 0.25 -5.37
C PRO A 169 -5.01 0.08 -6.54
N GLU A 170 -4.95 0.97 -7.54
CA GLU A 170 -5.77 0.83 -8.75
C GLU A 170 -5.42 -0.43 -9.55
N PHE A 171 -4.21 -0.98 -9.37
CA PHE A 171 -3.71 -2.17 -10.06
C PHE A 171 -3.80 -3.43 -9.21
N ASP A 172 -4.26 -3.39 -7.96
CA ASP A 172 -4.19 -4.54 -7.04
C ASP A 172 -4.81 -5.84 -7.59
N ALA A 173 -5.79 -5.73 -8.50
CA ALA A 173 -6.45 -6.86 -9.14
C ALA A 173 -5.82 -7.26 -10.50
N TRP A 174 -4.80 -6.57 -11.00
CA TRP A 174 -4.19 -6.75 -12.33
C TRP A 174 -3.14 -7.85 -12.31
N TRP A 175 -3.57 -9.08 -12.07
CA TRP A 175 -2.71 -10.26 -12.07
C TRP A 175 -3.42 -11.45 -12.72
N ILE A 176 -2.62 -12.38 -13.27
CA ILE A 176 -3.12 -13.59 -13.94
C ILE A 176 -3.45 -14.63 -12.88
N GLU A 177 -4.68 -15.11 -12.85
CA GLU A 177 -5.12 -16.10 -11.87
C GLU A 177 -4.42 -17.45 -12.08
N LYS A 178 -4.30 -18.24 -11.01
CA LYS A 178 -3.71 -19.59 -11.08
C LYS A 178 -4.45 -20.50 -12.06
N SER A 179 -5.78 -20.48 -12.01
CA SER A 179 -6.64 -21.20 -12.94
C SER A 179 -6.39 -20.79 -14.40
N GLU A 180 -6.15 -19.51 -14.66
CA GLU A 180 -5.82 -19.00 -16.00
C GLU A 180 -4.41 -19.46 -16.44
N LEU A 181 -3.41 -19.39 -15.56
CA LEU A 181 -2.07 -19.92 -15.85
C LEU A 181 -2.12 -21.42 -16.15
N GLU A 182 -2.86 -22.20 -15.35
CA GLU A 182 -3.03 -23.64 -15.55
C GLU A 182 -3.76 -23.95 -16.86
N TYR A 183 -4.83 -23.22 -17.17
CA TYR A 183 -5.57 -23.34 -18.43
C TYR A 183 -4.68 -23.06 -19.65
N LEU A 184 -3.80 -22.05 -19.54
CA LEU A 184 -2.82 -21.70 -20.57
C LEU A 184 -1.57 -22.60 -20.53
N CYS A 185 -1.49 -23.57 -19.62
CA CYS A 185 -0.32 -24.41 -19.37
C CYS A 185 0.97 -23.60 -19.07
N CYS A 186 0.85 -22.42 -18.47
CA CYS A 186 1.97 -21.57 -18.08
C CYS A 186 2.66 -22.07 -16.80
N PRO A 187 4.00 -21.93 -16.68
CA PRO A 187 4.69 -22.20 -15.43
C PRO A 187 4.31 -21.16 -14.36
N LEU A 188 4.39 -21.56 -13.08
CA LEU A 188 4.21 -20.64 -11.96
C LEU A 188 5.38 -19.65 -11.87
N PRO A 189 5.14 -18.39 -11.42
CA PRO A 189 6.18 -17.40 -11.27
C PRO A 189 7.24 -17.81 -10.23
N PRO A 190 8.52 -17.49 -10.46
CA PRO A 190 9.55 -17.71 -9.45
C PRO A 190 9.34 -16.80 -8.24
N ALA A 191 9.59 -17.33 -7.03
CA ALA A 191 9.48 -16.55 -5.80
C ALA A 191 10.46 -15.35 -5.83
N PRO A 192 10.05 -14.17 -5.36
CA PRO A 192 10.97 -13.06 -5.14
C PRO A 192 12.10 -13.46 -4.16
N THR A 193 13.29 -12.86 -4.31
CA THR A 193 14.40 -13.05 -3.35
C THR A 193 14.05 -12.48 -1.96
N GLU A 194 14.55 -13.01 -0.85
CA GLU A 194 14.35 -12.35 0.45
C GLU A 194 15.39 -11.24 0.64
N PRO A 195 15.01 -10.02 1.11
CA PRO A 195 15.96 -8.97 1.39
C PRO A 195 16.91 -9.41 2.52
N PRO A 196 18.15 -8.93 2.56
CA PRO A 196 19.04 -9.19 3.68
C PRO A 196 18.47 -8.49 4.93
N GLU A 197 18.55 -9.16 6.08
CA GLU A 197 18.16 -8.58 7.38
C GLU A 197 18.78 -7.18 7.54
N TYR A 198 17.94 -6.17 7.78
CA TYR A 198 18.32 -4.76 7.83
C TYR A 198 19.48 -4.48 8.81
N GLU A 199 19.57 -5.27 9.89
CA GLU A 199 20.66 -5.24 10.86
C GLU A 199 22.03 -5.55 10.24
N LYS A 200 22.09 -6.44 9.24
CA LYS A 200 23.34 -6.77 8.53
C LYS A 200 23.77 -5.65 7.56
N LEU A 201 22.84 -4.83 7.08
CA LEU A 201 23.11 -3.65 6.24
C LEU A 201 23.62 -2.46 7.08
N LEU A 202 23.05 -2.24 8.27
CA LEU A 202 23.47 -1.16 9.17
C LEU A 202 24.83 -1.44 9.85
N LEU A 203 25.10 -2.70 10.19
CA LEU A 203 26.32 -3.12 10.89
C LEU A 203 27.51 -3.41 9.96
N GLY A 204 27.40 -3.04 8.67
CA GLY A 204 28.51 -3.12 7.71
C GLY A 204 28.93 -4.54 7.28
N GLY A 205 28.17 -5.57 7.65
CA GLY A 205 28.51 -6.99 7.41
C GLY A 205 28.20 -7.50 6.00
N GLY A 206 27.31 -6.83 5.25
CA GLY A 206 27.00 -7.17 3.85
C GLY A 206 26.72 -5.91 3.03
N THR A 207 27.30 -5.81 1.83
CA THR A 207 27.05 -4.66 0.95
C THR A 207 25.88 -4.92 0.02
N MET A 208 25.11 -3.88 -0.32
CA MET A 208 24.02 -3.94 -1.31
C MET A 208 24.49 -4.60 -2.63
N ILE A 209 25.74 -4.36 -3.02
CA ILE A 209 26.38 -4.95 -4.20
C ILE A 209 26.48 -6.48 -4.09
N ASP A 210 26.72 -7.05 -2.91
CA ASP A 210 26.81 -8.51 -2.69
C ASP A 210 25.43 -9.17 -2.76
N PHE A 211 24.41 -8.53 -2.17
CA PHE A 211 23.02 -8.94 -2.31
C PHE A 211 22.58 -8.92 -3.78
N MET A 212 22.83 -7.80 -4.47
CA MET A 212 22.48 -7.65 -5.88
C MET A 212 23.22 -8.66 -6.75
N SER A 213 24.47 -8.98 -6.46
CA SER A 213 25.22 -10.04 -7.17
C SER A 213 24.56 -11.41 -7.02
N LYS A 214 24.06 -11.76 -5.82
CA LYS A 214 23.31 -13.01 -5.57
C LYS A 214 21.93 -13.02 -6.24
N ALA A 215 21.23 -11.88 -6.27
CA ALA A 215 19.92 -11.74 -6.91
C ALA A 215 19.96 -11.90 -8.45
N ASN A 216 21.14 -11.86 -9.08
CA ASN A 216 21.28 -11.95 -10.54
C ASN A 216 20.81 -13.28 -11.14
N SER A 217 21.01 -14.40 -10.43
CA SER A 217 20.57 -15.71 -10.89
C SER A 217 19.04 -15.86 -10.84
N GLN A 218 18.39 -15.23 -9.86
CA GLN A 218 16.94 -15.21 -9.75
C GLN A 218 16.29 -14.32 -10.82
N ARG A 219 16.94 -13.21 -11.16
CA ARG A 219 16.52 -12.29 -12.24
C ARG A 219 16.43 -13.00 -13.60
N SER A 220 17.45 -13.78 -13.96
CA SER A 220 17.42 -14.56 -15.21
C SER A 220 16.25 -15.54 -15.28
N LYS A 221 15.88 -16.18 -14.16
CA LYS A 221 14.69 -17.05 -14.08
C LYS A 221 13.40 -16.26 -14.27
N LEU A 222 13.31 -15.07 -13.70
CA LEU A 222 12.13 -14.20 -13.84
C LEU A 222 11.93 -13.73 -15.28
N SER A 223 12.98 -13.23 -15.94
CA SER A 223 12.92 -12.82 -17.34
C SER A 223 12.51 -13.98 -18.25
N GLN A 224 13.09 -15.17 -18.03
CA GLN A 224 12.69 -16.37 -18.77
C GLN A 224 11.23 -16.75 -18.52
N TRP A 225 10.75 -16.65 -17.28
CA TRP A 225 9.36 -16.90 -16.94
C TRP A 225 8.40 -15.90 -17.62
N LYS A 226 8.71 -14.60 -17.60
CA LYS A 226 7.92 -13.56 -18.28
C LYS A 226 7.79 -13.86 -19.77
N LYS A 227 8.90 -14.22 -20.43
CA LYS A 227 8.92 -14.58 -21.85
C LYS A 227 8.03 -15.79 -22.16
N THR A 228 8.23 -16.90 -21.45
CA THR A 228 7.43 -18.13 -21.67
C THR A 228 5.94 -17.91 -21.36
N THR A 229 5.63 -17.08 -20.37
CA THR A 229 4.23 -16.74 -20.05
C THR A 229 3.60 -15.94 -21.18
N LEU A 230 4.29 -14.91 -21.72
CA LEU A 230 3.78 -14.09 -22.81
C LEU A 230 3.57 -14.86 -24.12
N GLU A 231 4.42 -15.84 -24.42
CA GLU A 231 4.27 -16.75 -25.57
C GLU A 231 2.89 -17.44 -25.55
N LYS A 232 2.43 -17.88 -24.39
CA LYS A 232 1.13 -18.57 -24.23
C LYS A 232 -0.03 -17.61 -23.99
N PHE A 233 0.25 -16.45 -23.42
CA PHE A 233 -0.73 -15.44 -23.07
C PHE A 233 -1.15 -14.56 -24.25
N SER A 234 -0.36 -14.50 -25.33
CA SER A 234 -0.61 -13.67 -26.53
C SER A 234 -1.71 -14.26 -27.44
N LEU A 235 -2.91 -14.48 -26.88
CA LEU A 235 -4.11 -14.92 -27.60
C LEU A 235 -5.01 -13.72 -27.94
N PRO A 236 -5.82 -13.76 -29.02
CA PRO A 236 -6.69 -12.64 -29.41
C PRO A 236 -7.55 -12.09 -28.26
N VAL A 237 -8.11 -12.97 -27.43
CA VAL A 237 -8.91 -12.58 -26.25
C VAL A 237 -8.13 -11.72 -25.24
N ASN A 238 -6.82 -11.97 -25.10
CA ASN A 238 -5.96 -11.25 -24.17
C ASN A 238 -5.47 -9.91 -24.73
N PHE A 239 -5.24 -9.82 -26.04
CA PHE A 239 -5.02 -8.54 -26.71
C PHE A 239 -6.24 -7.62 -26.52
N GLU A 240 -7.44 -8.15 -26.71
CA GLU A 240 -8.68 -7.40 -26.49
C GLU A 240 -8.87 -7.00 -25.02
N ARG A 241 -8.64 -7.93 -24.08
CA ARG A 241 -8.71 -7.66 -22.64
C ARG A 241 -7.77 -6.52 -22.25
N LEU A 242 -6.49 -6.62 -22.60
CA LEU A 242 -5.49 -5.63 -22.19
C LEU A 242 -5.71 -4.28 -22.86
N THR A 243 -6.05 -4.26 -24.16
CA THR A 243 -6.39 -3.01 -24.87
C THR A 243 -7.60 -2.34 -24.24
N GLY A 244 -8.63 -3.12 -23.91
CA GLY A 244 -9.84 -2.62 -23.27
C GLY A 244 -9.58 -2.07 -21.85
N ILE A 245 -8.78 -2.78 -21.04
CA ILE A 245 -8.32 -2.30 -19.72
C ILE A 245 -7.59 -0.96 -19.88
N CYS A 246 -6.65 -0.86 -20.81
CA CYS A 246 -5.90 0.37 -21.06
C CYS A 246 -6.83 1.55 -21.41
N ARG A 247 -7.77 1.35 -22.34
CA ARG A 247 -8.70 2.42 -22.77
C ARG A 247 -9.62 2.88 -21.63
N HIS A 248 -10.22 1.94 -20.90
CA HIS A 248 -11.04 2.27 -19.74
C HIS A 248 -10.23 3.06 -18.70
N GLN A 249 -9.03 2.57 -18.38
CA GLN A 249 -8.20 3.17 -17.35
C GLN A 249 -7.64 4.54 -17.78
N ALA A 250 -7.46 4.77 -19.09
CA ALA A 250 -7.08 6.07 -19.64
C ALA A 250 -8.15 7.14 -19.36
N LEU A 251 -9.42 6.82 -19.61
CA LEU A 251 -10.56 7.68 -19.27
C LEU A 251 -10.65 7.89 -17.76
N TRP A 252 -10.50 6.81 -16.99
CA TRP A 252 -10.58 6.84 -15.52
C TRP A 252 -9.56 7.78 -14.89
N TYR A 253 -8.29 7.71 -15.31
CA TYR A 253 -7.25 8.63 -14.83
C TYR A 253 -7.47 10.06 -15.27
N THR A 254 -7.99 10.25 -16.49
CA THR A 254 -8.31 11.59 -17.00
C THR A 254 -9.41 12.25 -16.17
N TRP A 255 -10.46 11.51 -15.80
CA TRP A 255 -11.49 12.02 -14.87
C TRP A 255 -10.95 12.29 -13.46
N LYS A 256 -10.00 11.49 -13.00
CA LYS A 256 -9.29 11.71 -11.72
C LYS A 256 -8.37 12.93 -11.76
N GLY A 257 -8.02 13.43 -12.95
CA GLY A 257 -7.11 14.55 -13.16
C GLY A 257 -5.64 14.13 -13.34
N ASP A 258 -5.35 12.83 -13.48
CA ASP A 258 -4.01 12.31 -13.76
C ASP A 258 -3.81 12.09 -15.26
N LEU A 259 -3.59 13.19 -15.97
CA LEU A 259 -3.46 13.20 -17.44
C LEU A 259 -2.26 12.38 -17.92
N ARG A 260 -1.18 12.32 -17.15
CA ARG A 260 0.04 11.59 -17.53
C ARG A 260 -0.20 10.08 -17.51
N LEU A 261 -0.88 9.57 -16.48
CA LEU A 261 -1.32 8.17 -16.47
C LEU A 261 -2.36 7.91 -17.56
N GLY A 262 -3.29 8.85 -17.79
CA GLY A 262 -4.27 8.77 -18.88
C GLY A 262 -3.60 8.52 -20.24
N VAL A 263 -2.60 9.34 -20.60
CA VAL A 263 -1.84 9.17 -21.86
C VAL A 263 -0.98 7.92 -21.87
N THR A 264 -0.38 7.55 -20.74
CA THR A 264 0.39 6.29 -20.65
C THR A 264 -0.47 5.09 -21.00
N MET A 265 -1.68 5.02 -20.45
CA MET A 265 -2.62 3.94 -20.73
C MET A 265 -3.05 3.93 -22.21
N LEU A 266 -3.35 5.10 -22.78
CA LEU A 266 -3.73 5.21 -24.18
C LEU A 266 -2.60 4.79 -25.14
N GLU A 267 -1.35 5.20 -24.88
CA GLU A 267 -0.19 4.77 -25.67
C GLU A 267 0.08 3.27 -25.52
N SER A 268 -0.08 2.72 -24.31
CA SER A 268 -0.02 1.28 -24.09
C SER A 268 -1.04 0.52 -24.92
N ALA A 269 -2.29 1.01 -25.00
CA ALA A 269 -3.33 0.41 -25.82
C ALA A 269 -2.93 0.38 -27.31
N LYS A 270 -2.40 1.50 -27.83
CA LYS A 270 -1.96 1.60 -29.23
C LYS A 270 -0.86 0.59 -29.56
N LYS A 271 0.16 0.48 -28.71
CA LYS A 271 1.25 -0.49 -28.88
C LYS A 271 0.75 -1.95 -28.87
N ILE A 272 -0.18 -2.29 -27.98
CA ILE A 272 -0.77 -3.64 -27.93
C ILE A 272 -1.53 -3.95 -29.24
N VAL A 273 -2.28 -2.98 -29.77
CA VAL A 273 -2.98 -3.12 -31.06
C VAL A 273 -2.00 -3.23 -32.22
N GLU A 274 -0.90 -2.47 -32.21
CA GLU A 274 0.16 -2.58 -33.21
C GLU A 274 0.83 -3.96 -33.19
N ASP A 275 1.05 -4.54 -32.01
CA ASP A 275 1.56 -5.90 -31.87
C ASP A 275 0.56 -6.93 -32.39
N GLN A 276 -0.72 -6.78 -32.06
CA GLN A 276 -1.80 -7.64 -32.56
C GLN A 276 -1.88 -7.64 -34.08
N ASN A 277 -1.92 -6.44 -34.69
CA ASN A 277 -2.04 -6.26 -36.14
C ASN A 277 -0.83 -6.79 -36.92
N ALA A 278 0.34 -6.80 -36.28
CA ALA A 278 1.56 -7.32 -36.85
C ALA A 278 1.83 -8.80 -36.50
N GLU A 279 0.86 -9.48 -35.88
CA GLU A 279 0.96 -10.88 -35.44
C GLU A 279 2.19 -11.14 -34.55
N ARG A 280 2.59 -10.13 -33.76
CA ARG A 280 3.69 -10.23 -32.80
C ARG A 280 3.17 -10.69 -31.44
N MET A 281 4.06 -11.24 -30.62
CA MET A 281 3.77 -11.42 -29.19
C MET A 281 3.61 -10.07 -28.50
N ILE A 282 2.81 -10.03 -27.45
CA ILE A 282 2.65 -8.85 -26.59
C ILE A 282 4.03 -8.44 -26.03
N ASP A 283 4.46 -7.19 -26.25
CA ASP A 283 5.76 -6.72 -25.74
C ASP A 283 5.74 -6.59 -24.20
N ALA A 284 6.65 -7.31 -23.54
CA ALA A 284 6.88 -7.25 -22.10
C ALA A 284 7.27 -5.84 -21.61
N ARG A 285 7.82 -5.00 -22.49
CA ARG A 285 8.23 -3.62 -22.19
C ARG A 285 7.05 -2.64 -22.21
N ASN A 286 5.86 -3.09 -22.62
CA ASN A 286 4.67 -2.28 -22.43
C ASN A 286 4.38 -2.14 -20.92
N PRO A 287 4.26 -0.92 -20.37
CA PRO A 287 4.19 -0.72 -18.94
C PRO A 287 2.96 -1.36 -18.28
N VAL A 288 1.86 -1.53 -19.00
CA VAL A 288 0.66 -2.23 -18.49
C VAL A 288 0.90 -3.73 -18.40
N VAL A 289 1.56 -4.30 -19.42
CA VAL A 289 1.90 -5.72 -19.48
C VAL A 289 2.91 -6.07 -18.39
N ASP A 290 3.93 -5.24 -18.22
CA ASP A 290 4.94 -5.42 -17.18
C ASP A 290 4.31 -5.39 -15.78
N VAL A 291 3.38 -4.47 -15.52
CA VAL A 291 2.62 -4.43 -14.26
C VAL A 291 1.83 -5.72 -14.04
N PHE A 292 1.14 -6.24 -15.06
CA PHE A 292 0.40 -7.50 -14.96
C PHE A 292 1.29 -8.68 -14.56
N LEU A 293 2.44 -8.84 -15.23
CA LEU A 293 3.38 -9.93 -14.94
C LEU A 293 4.02 -9.77 -13.56
N SER A 294 4.38 -8.55 -13.21
CA SER A 294 4.99 -8.20 -11.92
C SER A 294 4.04 -8.45 -10.77
N LEU A 295 2.80 -7.99 -10.89
CA LEU A 295 1.75 -8.26 -9.92
C LEU A 295 1.39 -9.73 -9.84
N THR A 296 1.43 -10.47 -10.95
CA THR A 296 1.27 -11.93 -10.92
C THR A 296 2.33 -12.56 -10.03
N GLN A 297 3.61 -12.21 -10.21
CA GLN A 297 4.67 -12.72 -9.33
C GLN A 297 4.45 -12.31 -7.85
N ILE A 298 4.16 -11.03 -7.60
CA ILE A 298 3.95 -10.49 -6.26
C ILE A 298 2.77 -11.19 -5.58
N LYS A 299 1.62 -11.29 -6.25
CA LYS A 299 0.42 -11.91 -5.70
C LYS A 299 0.67 -13.40 -5.47
N PHE A 300 1.31 -14.15 -6.35
CA PHE A 300 1.65 -15.55 -6.05
C PHE A 300 2.61 -15.69 -4.85
N ALA A 301 3.54 -14.75 -4.69
CA ALA A 301 4.41 -14.68 -3.53
C ALA A 301 3.68 -14.27 -2.24
N GLN A 302 2.54 -13.58 -2.33
CA GLN A 302 1.73 -13.08 -1.19
C GLN A 302 0.48 -13.91 -0.89
N ILE A 303 -0.11 -14.59 -1.85
CA ILE A 303 -1.42 -15.26 -1.68
C ILE A 303 -1.39 -16.73 -2.05
N GLY A 304 -0.22 -17.23 -2.45
CA GLY A 304 -0.01 -18.64 -2.75
C GLY A 304 -0.92 -19.12 -3.87
N GLY A 305 -1.64 -20.21 -3.63
CA GLY A 305 -2.57 -20.82 -4.58
C GLY A 305 -4.04 -20.41 -4.40
N CYS A 306 -4.33 -19.31 -3.70
CA CYS A 306 -5.71 -18.85 -3.52
C CYS A 306 -6.39 -18.57 -4.87
N GLU A 307 -7.64 -19.04 -5.00
CA GLU A 307 -8.42 -18.91 -6.23
C GLU A 307 -9.28 -17.64 -6.26
N GLY A 308 -9.31 -16.99 -7.42
CA GLY A 308 -10.08 -15.78 -7.71
C GLY A 308 -9.39 -14.46 -7.32
N GLN A 309 -9.58 -13.43 -8.15
CA GLN A 309 -9.30 -12.01 -7.85
C GLN A 309 -10.23 -11.43 -6.74
N VAL A 310 -10.52 -12.22 -5.71
CA VAL A 310 -11.42 -11.86 -4.63
C VAL A 310 -10.63 -11.20 -3.51
N GLY A 311 -11.05 -10.02 -3.07
CA GLY A 311 -10.38 -9.27 -1.98
C GLY A 311 -10.37 -9.95 -0.60
N LYS A 312 -10.95 -11.16 -0.48
CA LYS A 312 -10.84 -12.02 0.70
C LYS A 312 -10.00 -13.25 0.36
N VAL A 313 -8.69 -13.03 0.34
CA VAL A 313 -7.69 -14.10 0.34
C VAL A 313 -7.97 -14.98 1.57
N ASN A 314 -8.04 -16.30 1.40
CA ASN A 314 -7.97 -17.18 2.56
C ASN A 314 -6.56 -17.03 3.15
N TRP A 315 -6.43 -16.24 4.20
CA TRP A 315 -5.14 -15.91 4.80
C TRP A 315 -4.37 -17.16 5.22
N GLN A 316 -5.08 -18.25 5.57
CA GLN A 316 -4.50 -19.55 5.94
C GLN A 316 -3.79 -20.24 4.76
N LEU A 317 -4.09 -19.83 3.52
CA LEU A 317 -3.50 -20.33 2.27
C LEU A 317 -2.58 -19.30 1.59
N SER A 318 -2.46 -18.11 2.17
CA SER A 318 -1.65 -17.00 1.67
C SER A 318 -0.19 -17.09 2.11
N LYS A 319 0.71 -16.47 1.35
CA LYS A 319 2.15 -16.35 1.67
C LYS A 319 2.53 -14.96 2.24
N GLY A 320 1.60 -14.02 2.23
CA GLY A 320 1.65 -12.67 2.76
C GLY A 320 1.13 -12.80 4.18
N HIS A 321 1.97 -13.41 4.98
CA HIS A 321 1.69 -13.86 6.32
C HIS A 321 1.58 -12.68 7.27
N GLN A 322 0.69 -11.69 7.09
CA GLN A 322 0.56 -10.57 8.03
C GLN A 322 -0.89 -10.11 8.19
N CYS A 323 -1.30 -9.82 9.43
CA CYS A 323 -2.59 -9.21 9.71
C CYS A 323 -2.66 -7.79 9.10
N LYS A 324 -3.75 -7.42 8.41
CA LYS A 324 -3.90 -6.06 7.85
C LYS A 324 -4.20 -4.97 8.90
N THR A 325 -4.48 -5.38 10.13
CA THR A 325 -4.78 -4.46 11.23
C THR A 325 -3.55 -4.24 12.10
N CYS A 326 -2.80 -5.29 12.44
CA CYS A 326 -1.62 -5.19 13.30
C CYS A 326 -0.30 -5.65 12.68
N HIS A 327 -0.30 -6.05 11.41
CA HIS A 327 0.90 -6.48 10.67
C HIS A 327 1.61 -7.71 11.26
N SER A 328 0.98 -8.38 12.23
CA SER A 328 1.51 -9.56 12.91
C SER A 328 1.68 -10.72 11.94
N SER A 329 2.89 -11.31 11.91
CA SER A 329 3.20 -12.36 10.95
C SER A 329 2.34 -13.61 11.16
N ALA A 330 2.12 -14.48 10.17
CA ALA A 330 1.54 -15.80 10.38
C ALA A 330 2.65 -16.84 10.60
N THR A 331 2.42 -17.83 11.47
CA THR A 331 3.34 -18.95 11.69
C THR A 331 2.69 -20.25 11.25
N MET A 332 3.46 -21.08 10.53
CA MET A 332 3.01 -22.40 10.12
C MET A 332 3.11 -23.37 11.30
N GLU A 333 1.97 -23.82 11.83
CA GLU A 333 1.96 -24.84 12.88
C GLU A 333 2.23 -26.22 12.26
N ARG A 334 3.11 -26.99 12.89
CA ARG A 334 3.40 -28.39 12.55
C ARG A 334 2.72 -29.35 13.53
N ALA A 335 1.48 -29.05 13.94
CA ALA A 335 0.76 -29.89 14.90
C ALA A 335 -0.01 -31.01 14.18
N ASP A 336 0.01 -32.22 14.76
CA ASP A 336 -0.55 -33.46 14.18
C ASP A 336 -2.07 -33.44 13.94
N ASN A 337 -2.79 -32.45 14.49
CA ASN A 337 -4.25 -32.33 14.44
C ASN A 337 -4.75 -31.21 13.51
N VAL A 338 -3.87 -30.56 12.75
CA VAL A 338 -4.23 -29.51 11.78
C VAL A 338 -3.75 -29.93 10.39
N LEU A 339 -4.54 -29.68 9.35
CA LEU A 339 -4.18 -29.97 7.95
C LEU A 339 -2.77 -29.42 7.63
N PRO A 340 -1.82 -30.25 7.17
CA PRO A 340 -0.47 -29.81 6.82
C PRO A 340 -0.50 -28.60 5.89
N GLY A 341 0.17 -27.51 6.28
CA GLY A 341 0.27 -26.29 5.47
C GLY A 341 -0.74 -25.19 5.79
N THR A 342 -1.47 -25.28 6.90
CA THR A 342 -2.28 -24.16 7.42
C THR A 342 -1.40 -23.20 8.23
N TRP A 343 -1.53 -21.92 7.92
CA TRP A 343 -0.89 -20.83 8.66
C TRP A 343 -1.83 -20.36 9.78
N THR A 344 -1.26 -20.03 10.95
CA THR A 344 -1.98 -19.39 12.06
C THR A 344 -1.49 -17.94 12.19
N LEU A 345 -2.40 -16.95 12.18
CA LEU A 345 -2.04 -15.55 12.42
C LEU A 345 -1.48 -15.42 13.82
N THR A 346 -0.44 -14.60 13.99
CA THR A 346 0.06 -14.32 15.34
C THR A 346 -0.78 -13.28 16.10
N CYS A 347 -1.96 -12.92 15.60
CA CYS A 347 -3.03 -12.21 16.32
C CYS A 347 -4.25 -13.13 16.46
N VAL A 348 -5.13 -12.87 17.43
CA VAL A 348 -6.29 -13.73 17.74
C VAL A 348 -7.26 -13.85 16.55
N ASP A 349 -7.41 -15.07 16.01
CA ASP A 349 -8.32 -15.39 14.92
C ASP A 349 -9.76 -15.59 15.42
N LYS A 350 -10.69 -15.83 14.48
CA LYS A 350 -12.13 -16.04 14.77
C LYS A 350 -12.42 -17.27 15.65
N ASP A 351 -11.48 -18.20 15.75
CA ASP A 351 -11.58 -19.43 16.54
C ASP A 351 -10.75 -19.32 17.84
N GLY A 352 -10.27 -18.11 18.17
CA GLY A 352 -9.49 -17.83 19.38
C GLY A 352 -8.00 -18.19 19.30
N ARG A 353 -7.49 -18.64 18.15
CA ARG A 353 -6.07 -19.01 18.01
C ARG A 353 -5.22 -17.79 17.66
N GLY A 354 -4.09 -17.55 18.33
CA GLY A 354 -3.22 -16.42 18.00
C GLY A 354 -1.97 -16.32 18.89
N LYS A 355 -1.13 -15.29 18.65
CA LYS A 355 -0.06 -14.85 19.57
C LYS A 355 -0.33 -13.43 20.08
N ILE A 356 0.56 -12.89 20.90
CA ILE A 356 0.47 -11.50 21.40
C ILE A 356 1.54 -10.66 20.71
N GLY A 357 1.14 -9.55 20.10
CA GLY A 357 2.02 -8.63 19.36
C GLY A 357 2.52 -9.14 18.01
N THR A 358 3.51 -8.44 17.43
CA THR A 358 4.26 -8.84 16.21
C THR A 358 5.46 -9.73 16.56
N GLU A 359 6.10 -10.36 15.57
CA GLU A 359 7.30 -11.17 15.82
C GLU A 359 8.43 -10.35 16.42
N THR A 360 8.66 -9.15 15.87
CA THR A 360 9.64 -8.20 16.38
C THR A 360 9.30 -7.73 17.80
N ASN A 361 8.02 -7.51 18.10
CA ASN A 361 7.55 -7.17 19.45
C ASN A 361 7.88 -8.30 20.44
N ARG A 362 7.55 -9.54 20.10
CA ARG A 362 7.82 -10.72 20.93
C ARG A 362 9.30 -10.90 21.21
N GLN A 363 10.13 -10.88 20.15
CA GLN A 363 11.57 -11.06 20.28
C GLN A 363 12.19 -9.95 21.15
N SER A 364 11.78 -8.70 20.95
CA SER A 364 12.30 -7.57 21.72
C SER A 364 11.87 -7.62 23.18
N LEU A 365 10.59 -7.92 23.46
CA LEU A 365 10.08 -8.11 24.82
C LEU A 365 10.80 -9.26 25.54
N VAL A 366 10.91 -10.42 24.90
CA VAL A 366 11.60 -11.60 25.45
C VAL A 366 13.05 -11.29 25.74
N THR A 367 13.75 -10.62 24.82
CA THR A 367 15.16 -10.28 25.00
C THR A 367 15.35 -9.24 26.11
N ALA A 368 14.46 -8.26 26.22
CA ALA A 368 14.46 -7.29 27.33
C ALA A 368 14.24 -7.99 28.68
N LEU A 369 13.27 -8.90 28.78
CA LEU A 369 12.99 -9.66 30.00
C LEU A 369 14.15 -10.61 30.38
N ALA A 370 14.77 -11.24 29.38
CA ALA A 370 15.99 -12.03 29.60
C ALA A 370 17.10 -11.14 30.19
N ALA A 371 17.31 -9.95 29.61
CA ALA A 371 18.32 -9.01 30.10
C ALA A 371 18.04 -8.57 31.55
N VAL A 372 16.79 -8.25 31.89
CA VAL A 372 16.38 -7.94 33.27
C VAL A 372 16.71 -9.10 34.22
N LYS A 373 16.46 -10.35 33.81
CA LYS A 373 16.79 -11.54 34.61
C LYS A 373 18.30 -11.69 34.84
N LYS A 374 19.13 -11.40 33.83
CA LYS A 374 20.60 -11.49 33.92
C LYS A 374 21.18 -10.39 34.81
N VAL A 375 20.71 -9.16 34.65
CA VAL A 375 21.26 -7.97 35.32
C VAL A 375 20.61 -7.73 36.68
N GLN A 376 19.46 -8.35 36.94
CA GLN A 376 18.64 -8.15 38.14
C GLN A 376 18.21 -6.69 38.33
N CYS A 377 18.02 -5.97 37.22
CA CYS A 377 17.57 -4.58 37.20
C CYS A 377 16.67 -4.36 35.97
N LYS A 378 15.59 -3.59 36.14
CA LYS A 378 14.67 -3.24 35.06
C LYS A 378 14.78 -1.81 34.55
N GLU A 379 15.53 -0.93 35.23
CA GLU A 379 15.56 0.52 34.96
C GLU A 379 15.95 0.85 33.52
N GLU A 380 17.00 0.23 32.97
CA GLU A 380 17.42 0.46 31.58
C GLU A 380 16.42 -0.07 30.52
N PHE A 381 15.56 -1.02 30.89
CA PHE A 381 14.64 -1.70 29.97
C PHE A 381 13.17 -1.34 30.22
N GLU A 382 12.85 -0.58 31.27
CA GLU A 382 11.47 -0.33 31.69
C GLU A 382 10.63 0.30 30.58
N THR A 383 11.16 1.34 29.93
CA THR A 383 10.49 2.02 28.81
C THR A 383 10.25 1.06 27.64
N CYS A 384 11.25 0.21 27.34
CA CYS A 384 11.19 -0.82 26.31
C CYS A 384 10.10 -1.86 26.60
N ILE A 385 10.08 -2.38 27.83
CA ILE A 385 9.12 -3.38 28.27
C ILE A 385 7.71 -2.78 28.25
N LYS A 386 7.50 -1.57 28.80
CA LYS A 386 6.21 -0.89 28.78
C LYS A 386 5.67 -0.73 27.36
N TYR A 387 6.51 -0.24 26.45
CA TYR A 387 6.10 -0.02 25.06
C TYR A 387 5.68 -1.34 24.39
N HIS A 388 6.50 -2.39 24.50
CA HIS A 388 6.19 -3.68 23.87
C HIS A 388 4.98 -4.38 24.48
N LEU A 389 4.79 -4.30 25.81
CA LEU A 389 3.59 -4.80 26.47
C LEU A 389 2.34 -4.04 26.03
N LYS A 390 2.41 -2.71 25.95
CA LYS A 390 1.31 -1.86 25.49
C LYS A 390 0.88 -2.19 24.08
N ASP A 391 1.85 -2.27 23.16
CA ASP A 391 1.62 -2.61 21.76
C ASP A 391 1.06 -4.04 21.61
N GLY A 392 1.68 -5.02 22.28
CA GLY A 392 1.25 -6.41 22.23
C GLY A 392 -0.16 -6.63 22.81
N LEU A 393 -0.44 -6.06 23.98
CA LEU A 393 -1.73 -6.15 24.65
C LEU A 393 -2.82 -5.40 23.88
N GLY A 394 -2.51 -4.22 23.33
CA GLY A 394 -3.45 -3.46 22.51
C GLY A 394 -3.89 -4.23 21.27
N ILE A 395 -2.94 -4.82 20.55
CA ILE A 395 -3.22 -5.68 19.40
C ILE A 395 -4.09 -6.87 19.80
N PHE A 396 -3.72 -7.56 20.89
CA PHE A 396 -4.48 -8.72 21.38
C PHE A 396 -5.94 -8.36 21.67
N LEU A 397 -6.18 -7.31 22.45
CA LEU A 397 -7.52 -6.89 22.85
C LEU A 397 -8.33 -6.38 21.65
N GLU A 398 -7.74 -5.60 20.75
CA GLU A 398 -8.43 -5.12 19.55
C GLU A 398 -8.94 -6.27 18.67
N HIS A 399 -8.11 -7.28 18.46
CA HIS A 399 -8.48 -8.47 17.67
C HIS A 399 -9.50 -9.33 18.39
N SER A 400 -9.29 -9.63 19.67
CA SER A 400 -10.24 -10.42 20.47
C SER A 400 -11.62 -9.77 20.49
N PHE A 401 -11.69 -8.45 20.74
CA PHE A 401 -12.96 -7.75 20.77
C PHE A 401 -13.63 -7.62 19.40
N THR A 402 -12.84 -7.47 18.33
CA THR A 402 -13.38 -7.34 16.98
C THR A 402 -13.80 -8.68 16.37
N ASN A 403 -13.12 -9.77 16.70
CA ASN A 403 -13.39 -11.07 16.10
C ASN A 403 -14.38 -11.90 16.94
N LEU A 404 -14.21 -11.91 18.26
CA LEU A 404 -14.99 -12.78 19.15
C LEU A 404 -16.18 -12.03 19.78
N TYR A 405 -16.05 -10.73 20.03
CA TYR A 405 -17.04 -9.95 20.80
C TYR A 405 -17.56 -8.71 20.06
N TRP A 406 -17.63 -8.74 18.72
CA TRP A 406 -17.91 -7.56 17.90
C TRP A 406 -19.23 -6.83 18.23
N MET A 407 -20.25 -7.55 18.70
CA MET A 407 -21.55 -7.00 19.12
C MET A 407 -21.48 -6.28 20.47
N SER A 408 -20.62 -6.78 21.37
CA SER A 408 -20.50 -6.35 22.76
C SER A 408 -19.14 -5.71 23.05
N LYS A 409 -18.43 -5.25 22.01
CA LYS A 409 -17.05 -4.78 22.15
C LYS A 409 -16.94 -3.57 23.09
N PRO A 410 -15.93 -3.56 23.98
CA PRO A 410 -15.55 -2.37 24.74
C PRO A 410 -15.26 -1.16 23.83
N THR A 411 -15.52 0.04 24.36
CA THR A 411 -15.24 1.27 23.61
C THR A 411 -13.74 1.59 23.63
N PRO A 412 -13.19 2.31 22.63
CA PRO A 412 -11.77 2.63 22.60
C PRO A 412 -11.23 3.27 23.90
N PRO A 413 -11.92 4.22 24.56
CA PRO A 413 -11.45 4.78 25.83
C PRO A 413 -11.39 3.77 26.98
N MET A 414 -12.30 2.79 27.01
CA MET A 414 -12.28 1.72 28.02
C MET A 414 -11.07 0.80 27.81
N THR A 415 -10.83 0.42 26.55
CA THR A 415 -9.69 -0.41 26.17
C THR A 415 -8.36 0.30 26.42
N GLU A 416 -8.28 1.61 26.13
CA GLU A 416 -7.08 2.42 26.38
C GLU A 416 -6.76 2.51 27.88
N ALA A 417 -7.76 2.84 28.72
CA ALA A 417 -7.58 2.88 30.18
C ALA A 417 -7.17 1.52 30.77
N LEU A 418 -7.77 0.44 30.27
CA LEU A 418 -7.40 -0.93 30.61
C LEU A 418 -5.93 -1.24 30.28
N ILE A 419 -5.48 -0.88 29.08
CA ILE A 419 -4.11 -1.18 28.63
C ILE A 419 -3.09 -0.40 29.44
N GLU A 420 -3.29 0.91 29.65
CA GLU A 420 -2.34 1.74 30.41
C GLU A 420 -2.15 1.18 31.83
N GLU A 421 -3.26 0.88 32.52
CA GLU A 421 -3.20 0.35 33.88
C GLU A 421 -2.62 -1.07 33.93
N ALA A 422 -2.95 -1.93 32.96
CA ALA A 422 -2.40 -3.28 32.89
C ALA A 422 -0.88 -3.28 32.68
N VAL A 423 -0.38 -2.42 31.78
CA VAL A 423 1.05 -2.36 31.46
C VAL A 423 1.86 -1.90 32.66
N ASP A 424 1.41 -0.87 33.39
CA ASP A 424 2.09 -0.43 34.60
C ASP A 424 2.13 -1.55 35.66
N GLN A 425 0.99 -2.22 35.90
CA GLN A 425 0.93 -3.33 36.85
C GLN A 425 1.78 -4.55 36.44
N PHE A 426 1.87 -4.85 35.14
CA PHE A 426 2.71 -5.94 34.63
C PHE A 426 4.19 -5.66 34.82
N VAL A 427 4.62 -4.40 34.65
CA VAL A 427 6.02 -4.00 34.86
C VAL A 427 6.34 -3.94 36.35
N ASP A 428 5.41 -3.49 37.18
CA ASP A 428 5.57 -3.47 38.64
C ASP A 428 5.67 -4.87 39.24
N SER A 429 5.00 -5.87 38.66
CA SER A 429 5.04 -7.27 39.12
C SER A 429 6.34 -8.02 38.76
N ILE A 430 7.27 -7.40 38.03
CA ILE A 430 8.58 -7.99 37.73
C ILE A 430 9.44 -7.99 39.00
N ASP A 431 9.65 -9.17 39.60
CA ASP A 431 10.62 -9.39 40.65
C ASP A 431 12.02 -9.54 40.04
N CYS A 432 12.82 -8.46 40.04
CA CYS A 432 14.17 -8.47 39.48
C CYS A 432 15.13 -9.43 40.18
N ASN A 433 14.90 -9.75 41.46
CA ASN A 433 15.81 -10.61 42.23
C ASN A 433 15.55 -12.11 41.98
N ASN A 434 14.29 -12.47 41.73
CA ASN A 434 13.86 -13.86 41.51
C ASN A 434 12.90 -13.96 40.32
N PHE A 435 13.28 -13.38 39.18
CA PHE A 435 12.42 -13.35 38.01
C PHE A 435 12.16 -14.76 37.45
N ASP A 436 10.94 -15.26 37.69
CA ASP A 436 10.39 -16.50 37.14
C ASP A 436 9.37 -16.14 36.04
N PRO A 437 9.70 -16.37 34.75
CA PRO A 437 8.83 -16.01 33.65
C PRO A 437 7.45 -16.68 33.68
N MET A 438 7.36 -17.91 34.20
CA MET A 438 6.09 -18.66 34.27
C MET A 438 5.17 -18.07 35.34
N LYS A 439 5.73 -17.75 36.51
CA LYS A 439 4.96 -17.11 37.60
C LYS A 439 4.55 -15.70 37.22
N TRP A 440 5.44 -14.94 36.59
CA TRP A 440 5.14 -13.59 36.11
C TRP A 440 4.02 -13.59 35.08
N ALA A 441 4.06 -14.47 34.06
CA ALA A 441 3.00 -14.56 33.06
C ALA A 441 1.63 -14.95 33.66
N ALA A 442 1.60 -15.84 34.67
CA ALA A 442 0.38 -16.18 35.41
C ALA A 442 -0.16 -14.99 36.23
N SER A 443 0.73 -14.22 36.86
CA SER A 443 0.37 -12.99 37.57
C SER A 443 -0.24 -11.96 36.62
N CYS A 444 0.39 -11.71 35.46
CA CYS A 444 -0.16 -10.80 34.44
C CYS A 444 -1.56 -11.21 33.96
N THR A 445 -1.82 -12.52 33.85
CA THR A 445 -3.15 -13.03 33.49
C THR A 445 -4.19 -12.66 34.55
N SER A 446 -3.86 -12.89 35.83
CA SER A 446 -4.77 -12.59 36.94
C SER A 446 -5.08 -11.08 36.99
N LEU A 447 -4.04 -10.25 36.85
CA LEU A 447 -4.17 -8.79 36.78
C LEU A 447 -5.02 -8.34 35.59
N LEU A 448 -4.86 -8.96 34.42
CA LEU A 448 -5.66 -8.63 33.23
C LEU A 448 -7.15 -8.91 33.46
N VAL A 449 -7.49 -10.05 34.07
CA VAL A 449 -8.89 -10.42 34.36
C VAL A 449 -9.51 -9.42 35.34
N GLU A 450 -8.81 -9.05 36.42
CA GLU A 450 -9.27 -8.03 37.36
C GLU A 450 -9.54 -6.68 36.69
N LEU A 451 -8.64 -6.26 35.79
CA LEU A 451 -8.78 -5.01 35.06
C LEU A 451 -9.87 -5.06 33.99
N LEU A 452 -10.10 -6.22 33.35
CA LEU A 452 -11.23 -6.43 32.45
C LEU A 452 -12.57 -6.33 33.20
N VAL A 453 -12.65 -6.86 34.42
CA VAL A 453 -13.83 -6.64 35.28
C VAL A 453 -13.99 -5.17 35.60
N LYS A 454 -12.92 -4.49 36.00
CA LYS A 454 -12.95 -3.06 36.36
C LYS A 454 -13.43 -2.18 35.19
N HIS A 455 -12.82 -2.35 34.00
CA HIS A 455 -13.00 -1.42 32.88
C HIS A 455 -14.05 -1.88 31.86
N CYS A 456 -14.33 -3.18 31.72
CA CYS A 456 -15.11 -3.74 30.62
C CYS A 456 -16.41 -4.45 31.01
N HIS A 457 -16.74 -4.62 32.30
CA HIS A 457 -17.97 -5.31 32.75
C HIS A 457 -19.28 -4.71 32.22
N GLY A 458 -19.30 -3.42 31.86
CA GLY A 458 -20.48 -2.77 31.26
C GLY A 458 -20.73 -3.16 29.80
N LYS A 459 -19.82 -3.92 29.18
CA LYS A 459 -19.87 -4.35 27.78
C LYS A 459 -19.72 -5.85 27.62
N LEU A 460 -18.80 -6.47 28.36
CA LEU A 460 -18.54 -7.90 28.35
C LEU A 460 -19.25 -8.61 29.50
N SER A 461 -19.77 -9.81 29.25
CA SER A 461 -20.27 -10.70 30.32
C SER A 461 -19.12 -11.27 31.15
N GLY A 462 -19.41 -11.78 32.35
CA GLY A 462 -18.40 -12.45 33.17
C GLY A 462 -17.78 -13.67 32.48
N GLU A 463 -18.57 -14.42 31.72
CA GLU A 463 -18.10 -15.53 30.88
C GLU A 463 -17.13 -15.03 29.80
N ALA A 464 -17.49 -13.99 29.06
CA ALA A 464 -16.62 -13.39 28.04
C ALA A 464 -15.31 -12.82 28.62
N ILE A 465 -15.32 -12.31 29.85
CA ILE A 465 -14.11 -11.82 30.51
C ILE A 465 -13.17 -12.98 30.85
N ASN A 466 -13.71 -14.09 31.37
CA ASN A 466 -12.93 -15.28 31.67
C ASN A 466 -12.35 -15.90 30.40
N ASP A 467 -13.15 -16.02 29.33
CA ASP A 467 -12.70 -16.52 28.03
C ASP A 467 -11.50 -15.71 27.49
N VAL A 468 -11.58 -14.37 27.54
CA VAL A 468 -10.46 -13.49 27.12
C VAL A 468 -9.22 -13.71 28.00
N GLY A 469 -9.42 -13.92 29.30
CA GLY A 469 -8.36 -14.24 30.25
C GLY A 469 -7.67 -15.57 29.93
N GLU A 470 -8.43 -16.64 29.71
CA GLU A 470 -7.92 -17.97 29.36
C GLU A 470 -7.17 -17.96 28.01
N LEU A 471 -7.71 -17.24 27.02
CA LEU A 471 -7.07 -17.02 25.74
C LEU A 471 -5.73 -16.30 25.90
N PHE A 472 -5.69 -15.24 26.71
CA PHE A 472 -4.45 -14.51 26.99
C PHE A 472 -3.45 -15.42 27.71
N GLU A 473 -3.87 -16.17 28.72
CA GLU A 473 -3.02 -17.04 29.52
C GLU A 473 -2.29 -18.09 28.68
N GLY A 474 -3.05 -18.85 27.89
CA GLY A 474 -2.50 -19.94 27.07
C GLY A 474 -1.46 -19.42 26.09
N VAL A 475 -1.75 -18.28 25.46
CA VAL A 475 -0.89 -17.66 24.47
C VAL A 475 0.33 -16.98 25.11
N PHE A 476 0.13 -16.18 26.16
CA PHE A 476 1.18 -15.39 26.79
C PHE A 476 2.21 -16.27 27.51
N LYS A 477 1.77 -17.30 28.23
CA LYS A 477 2.67 -18.25 28.92
C LYS A 477 3.58 -18.98 27.93
N SER A 478 3.02 -19.53 26.85
CA SER A 478 3.80 -20.24 25.83
C SER A 478 4.83 -19.30 25.19
N GLN A 479 4.43 -18.06 24.88
CA GLN A 479 5.27 -17.06 24.23
C GLN A 479 6.44 -16.59 25.10
N ILE A 480 6.23 -16.36 26.39
CA ILE A 480 7.28 -15.82 27.26
C ILE A 480 8.28 -16.92 27.64
N SER A 481 7.79 -18.09 28.07
CA SER A 481 8.64 -19.10 28.70
C SER A 481 9.52 -19.88 27.72
N GLN A 482 9.00 -20.24 26.53
CA GLN A 482 9.78 -20.97 25.53
C GLN A 482 10.89 -20.09 24.93
N ASN A 483 10.60 -18.81 24.71
CA ASN A 483 11.52 -17.92 23.99
C ASN A 483 12.63 -17.35 24.88
N ILE A 484 12.41 -17.10 26.18
CA ILE A 484 13.48 -16.63 27.08
C ILE A 484 14.60 -17.68 27.16
N LEU A 485 14.23 -18.96 27.29
CA LEU A 485 15.19 -20.07 27.33
C LEU A 485 15.98 -20.22 26.02
N GLU A 486 15.42 -19.82 24.88
CA GLU A 486 16.14 -19.83 23.60
C GLU A 486 17.11 -18.66 23.49
N VAL A 487 16.70 -17.46 23.92
CA VAL A 487 17.57 -16.28 23.94
C VAL A 487 18.78 -16.48 24.86
N GLU A 488 18.58 -17.08 26.03
CA GLU A 488 19.67 -17.38 26.98
C GLU A 488 20.73 -18.35 26.42
N LYS A 489 20.41 -19.14 25.38
CA LYS A 489 21.35 -20.06 24.73
C LYS A 489 22.21 -19.41 23.65
N LEU A 490 21.93 -18.16 23.25
CA LEU A 490 22.65 -17.49 22.16
C LEU A 490 24.04 -17.00 22.63
N PRO A 491 25.13 -17.33 21.92
CA PRO A 491 26.50 -16.93 22.31
C PRO A 491 26.75 -15.42 22.36
N GLN A 492 25.90 -14.65 21.67
CA GLN A 492 26.01 -13.19 21.56
C GLN A 492 25.38 -12.48 22.77
N TYR A 493 24.42 -13.14 23.42
CA TYR A 493 23.71 -12.63 24.58
C TYR A 493 24.59 -12.58 25.84
N THR A 494 25.54 -13.52 25.97
CA THR A 494 26.47 -13.59 27.09
C THR A 494 27.43 -12.39 27.14
N THR A 495 27.79 -11.79 26.00
CA THR A 495 28.74 -10.66 25.91
C THR A 495 28.07 -9.27 25.83
N LEU A 496 26.77 -9.19 25.52
CA LEU A 496 26.04 -7.92 25.28
C LEU A 496 25.66 -7.15 26.56
N CYS A 497 25.74 -7.75 27.74
CA CYS A 497 25.15 -7.20 28.98
C CYS A 497 26.19 -6.95 30.09
N ASP A 498 27.45 -6.70 29.74
CA ASP A 498 28.54 -6.63 30.71
C ASP A 498 28.87 -5.19 31.15
N ASP A 499 28.41 -4.16 30.40
CA ASP A 499 28.56 -2.75 30.75
C ASP A 499 27.30 -1.91 30.43
N LYS A 500 27.17 -0.77 31.12
CA LYS A 500 25.99 0.10 31.04
C LYS A 500 25.75 0.75 29.67
N ALA A 501 26.80 1.04 28.90
CA ALA A 501 26.66 1.63 27.57
C ALA A 501 26.11 0.60 26.58
N SER A 502 26.56 -0.65 26.66
CA SER A 502 26.05 -1.77 25.87
C SER A 502 24.56 -2.05 26.15
N MET A 503 24.14 -1.97 27.42
CA MET A 503 22.73 -2.11 27.81
C MET A 503 21.84 -0.98 27.27
N GLN A 504 22.31 0.28 27.34
CA GLN A 504 21.59 1.43 26.79
C GLN A 504 21.45 1.33 25.26
N GLN A 505 22.49 0.88 24.57
CA GLN A 505 22.48 0.66 23.13
C GLN A 505 21.47 -0.44 22.76
N LEU A 506 21.47 -1.57 23.48
CA LEU A 506 20.54 -2.68 23.27
C LEU A 506 19.07 -2.24 23.48
N SER A 507 18.79 -1.53 24.59
CA SER A 507 17.47 -0.96 24.89
C SER A 507 17.01 0.02 23.79
N SER A 508 17.92 0.86 23.30
CA SER A 508 17.64 1.82 22.21
C SER A 508 17.28 1.12 20.89
N VAL A 509 17.97 0.02 20.54
CA VAL A 509 17.68 -0.77 19.34
C VAL A 509 16.30 -1.44 19.44
N MET A 510 15.97 -2.01 20.60
CA MET A 510 14.65 -2.63 20.84
C MET A 510 13.53 -1.60 20.72
N MET A 511 13.70 -0.43 21.36
CA MET A 511 12.76 0.68 21.23
C MET A 511 12.60 1.13 19.78
N ALA A 512 13.69 1.27 19.02
CA ALA A 512 13.61 1.65 17.61
C ALA A 512 12.78 0.66 16.77
N ARG A 513 12.94 -0.65 17.03
CA ARG A 513 12.15 -1.71 16.38
C ARG A 513 10.66 -1.65 16.76
N ALA A 514 10.34 -1.25 17.99
CA ALA A 514 8.98 -1.14 18.50
C ALA A 514 8.20 0.05 17.90
N VAL A 515 8.89 1.18 17.74
CA VAL A 515 8.26 2.44 17.32
C VAL A 515 8.15 2.52 15.79
N ALA A 516 8.87 1.69 15.03
CA ALA A 516 8.89 1.72 13.55
C ALA A 516 7.50 1.70 12.85
N PRO A 517 6.52 0.85 13.24
CA PRO A 517 5.18 0.89 12.64
C PRO A 517 4.41 2.18 12.97
N SER A 518 4.56 2.70 14.19
CA SER A 518 3.97 3.99 14.58
C SER A 518 4.68 5.16 13.87
N ILE A 519 5.98 5.05 13.58
CA ILE A 519 6.74 5.99 12.75
C ILE A 519 6.21 5.95 11.33
N ALA A 520 5.88 4.79 10.77
CA ALA A 520 5.30 4.70 9.42
C ALA A 520 3.96 5.43 9.32
N GLN A 521 3.07 5.25 10.31
CA GLN A 521 1.79 5.98 10.35
C GLN A 521 1.97 7.49 10.56
N ASN A 522 2.89 7.90 11.45
CA ASN A 522 3.21 9.31 11.68
C ASN A 522 3.90 9.95 10.47
N PHE A 523 4.80 9.22 9.81
CA PHE A 523 5.45 9.58 8.56
C PHE A 523 4.39 9.80 7.49
N LEU A 524 3.43 8.88 7.34
CA LEU A 524 2.35 8.97 6.37
C LEU A 524 1.50 10.23 6.58
N PHE A 525 1.14 10.51 7.83
CA PHE A 525 0.37 11.71 8.17
C PHE A 525 1.15 13.00 7.85
N LYS A 526 2.45 13.03 8.19
CA LYS A 526 3.34 14.16 7.90
C LYS A 526 3.57 14.32 6.39
N TRP A 527 3.80 13.23 5.67
CA TRP A 527 3.92 13.20 4.22
C TRP A 527 2.66 13.77 3.56
N LYS A 528 1.45 13.38 4.00
CA LYS A 528 0.20 13.95 3.45
C LYS A 528 0.11 15.46 3.59
N THR A 529 0.54 15.99 4.74
CA THR A 529 0.34 17.39 5.14
C THR A 529 1.51 18.29 4.74
N MET A 530 2.64 17.70 4.33
CA MET A 530 3.82 18.40 3.85
C MET A 530 3.57 19.15 2.55
N ALA A 531 4.11 20.37 2.44
CA ALA A 531 3.99 21.17 1.22
C ALA A 531 4.73 20.51 0.06
N ARG A 532 4.28 20.77 -1.17
CA ARG A 532 4.88 20.17 -2.37
C ARG A 532 6.36 20.54 -2.55
N ILE A 533 6.78 21.69 -2.04
CA ILE A 533 8.17 22.15 -2.10
C ILE A 533 9.03 21.28 -1.17
N ASP A 534 8.61 21.11 0.08
CA ASP A 534 9.31 20.29 1.07
C ASP A 534 9.37 18.81 0.65
N LYS A 535 8.30 18.28 0.04
CA LYS A 535 8.31 16.92 -0.53
C LYS A 535 9.38 16.75 -1.59
N LYS A 536 9.47 17.72 -2.52
CA LYS A 536 10.49 17.69 -3.56
C LYS A 536 11.87 17.75 -2.95
N GLU A 537 12.08 18.56 -1.92
CA GLU A 537 13.36 18.67 -1.23
C GLU A 537 13.75 17.36 -0.52
N ALA A 538 12.83 16.74 0.22
CA ALA A 538 13.05 15.46 0.90
C ALA A 538 13.35 14.29 -0.08
N LEU A 539 12.84 14.38 -1.31
CA LEU A 539 13.10 13.39 -2.38
C LEU A 539 14.26 13.76 -3.29
N SER A 540 15.03 14.79 -2.93
CA SER A 540 16.17 15.25 -3.71
C SER A 540 17.50 14.94 -3.04
N GLY A 541 18.50 14.69 -3.86
CA GLY A 541 19.91 14.59 -3.47
C GLY A 541 20.72 15.67 -4.17
N SER A 542 21.83 16.06 -3.56
CA SER A 542 22.75 17.02 -4.17
C SER A 542 23.59 16.36 -5.27
N PHE A 543 24.22 17.18 -6.11
CA PHE A 543 25.17 16.69 -7.10
C PHE A 543 26.38 15.99 -6.45
N VAL A 544 26.78 16.43 -5.26
CA VAL A 544 27.86 15.79 -4.49
C VAL A 544 27.45 14.37 -4.09
N ASP A 545 26.21 14.16 -3.68
CA ASP A 545 25.69 12.84 -3.31
C ASP A 545 25.67 11.88 -4.51
N LEU A 546 25.30 12.40 -5.70
CA LEU A 546 25.36 11.65 -6.95
C LEU A 546 26.78 11.19 -7.28
N LEU A 547 27.75 12.10 -7.20
CA LEU A 547 29.15 11.79 -7.46
C LEU A 547 29.72 10.80 -6.44
N ALA A 548 29.31 10.88 -5.19
CA ALA A 548 29.71 9.94 -4.14
C ALA A 548 29.13 8.53 -4.39
N ALA A 549 27.84 8.43 -4.74
CA ALA A 549 27.18 7.16 -5.02
C ALA A 549 27.81 6.44 -6.24
N THR A 550 28.04 7.18 -7.32
CA THR A 550 28.69 6.66 -8.55
C THR A 550 30.14 6.24 -8.30
N ARG A 551 30.92 7.03 -7.56
CA ARG A 551 32.30 6.68 -7.18
C ARG A 551 32.35 5.39 -6.36
N LYS A 552 31.49 5.29 -5.33
CA LYS A 552 31.38 4.10 -4.48
C LYS A 552 31.13 2.83 -5.30
N VAL A 553 30.23 2.91 -6.29
CA VAL A 553 29.94 1.80 -7.20
C VAL A 553 31.16 1.48 -8.07
N TYR A 554 31.76 2.49 -8.68
CA TYR A 554 32.90 2.32 -9.59
C TYR A 554 34.11 1.68 -8.90
N GLU A 555 34.48 2.15 -7.70
CA GLU A 555 35.61 1.62 -6.93
C GLU A 555 35.35 0.17 -6.48
N LYS A 556 34.17 -0.12 -5.91
CA LYS A 556 33.83 -1.48 -5.46
C LYS A 556 33.71 -2.49 -6.60
N TYR A 557 33.17 -2.08 -7.74
CA TYR A 557 33.07 -2.93 -8.92
C TYR A 557 34.44 -3.18 -9.55
N SER A 558 35.33 -2.17 -9.54
CA SER A 558 36.72 -2.31 -10.01
C SER A 558 37.58 -3.20 -9.11
N ILE A 559 37.35 -3.20 -7.79
CA ILE A 559 38.05 -4.08 -6.84
C ILE A 559 37.66 -5.56 -7.02
N LYS A 560 36.41 -5.86 -7.42
CA LYS A 560 35.96 -7.23 -7.70
C LYS A 560 36.59 -7.85 -8.96
N GLU A 561 37.15 -7.06 -9.88
CA GLU A 561 38.02 -7.58 -10.96
C GLU A 561 39.39 -8.06 -10.41
N VAL A 562 39.87 -7.51 -9.28
CA VAL A 562 41.21 -7.81 -8.73
C VAL A 562 41.20 -9.02 -7.78
N SER A 563 40.06 -9.38 -7.18
CA SER A 563 39.95 -10.44 -6.16
C SER A 563 39.69 -11.86 -6.71
N ARG A 564 39.55 -12.07 -8.02
CA ARG A 564 39.16 -13.37 -8.62
C ARG A 564 40.28 -14.14 -9.34
N HIS A 565 41.54 -13.97 -8.94
CA HIS A 565 42.62 -14.86 -9.37
C HIS A 565 42.75 -16.16 -8.55
N ALA A 566 41.74 -16.55 -7.77
CA ALA A 566 41.67 -17.86 -7.14
C ALA A 566 40.24 -18.44 -7.23
N SER A 567 40.12 -19.51 -8.02
CA SER A 567 39.06 -20.54 -8.02
C SER A 567 37.60 -20.09 -7.99
N ASP A 568 36.95 -20.04 -9.16
CA ASP A 568 35.79 -20.89 -9.48
C ASP A 568 35.23 -20.54 -10.86
N GLU A 569 35.06 -21.57 -11.70
CA GLU A 569 34.46 -21.49 -13.02
C GLU A 569 32.95 -21.23 -12.92
N GLY A 570 32.46 -20.25 -13.67
CA GLY A 570 31.03 -20.04 -13.90
C GLY A 570 30.46 -18.75 -13.29
N ASN A 571 30.91 -17.58 -13.77
CA ASN A 571 30.06 -16.39 -13.83
C ASN A 571 30.65 -15.37 -14.81
N SER A 572 29.82 -14.96 -15.78
CA SER A 572 30.15 -14.07 -16.89
C SER A 572 30.75 -12.74 -16.42
N THR A 573 32.07 -12.61 -16.52
CA THR A 573 32.75 -11.31 -16.52
C THR A 573 32.30 -10.57 -17.78
N GLN A 574 31.46 -9.55 -17.63
CA GLN A 574 31.06 -8.69 -18.75
C GLN A 574 32.26 -7.83 -19.17
N THR A 575 33.04 -8.30 -20.13
CA THR A 575 34.27 -7.66 -20.58
C THR A 575 33.98 -6.44 -21.44
N CYS A 576 34.74 -5.35 -21.24
CA CYS A 576 34.66 -4.17 -22.11
C CYS A 576 35.65 -4.32 -23.27
N SER A 577 35.13 -4.37 -24.50
CA SER A 577 35.93 -4.55 -25.72
C SER A 577 36.44 -3.24 -26.35
N LYS A 578 36.04 -2.06 -25.85
CA LYS A 578 36.37 -0.75 -26.46
C LYS A 578 37.32 0.06 -25.58
N LYS A 579 38.48 0.45 -26.14
CA LYS A 579 39.38 1.45 -25.53
C LYS A 579 38.71 2.82 -25.48
N GLY A 580 38.78 3.50 -24.33
CA GLY A 580 38.19 4.83 -24.14
C GLY A 580 36.70 4.83 -23.81
N CYS A 581 36.11 3.67 -23.54
CA CYS A 581 34.73 3.55 -23.05
C CYS A 581 34.58 4.24 -21.69
N ALA A 582 33.42 4.85 -21.43
CA ALA A 582 33.13 5.50 -20.15
C ALA A 582 33.26 4.56 -18.94
N CYS A 583 33.10 3.24 -19.11
CA CYS A 583 33.27 2.29 -18.00
C CYS A 583 34.73 2.11 -17.53
N GLN A 584 35.70 2.67 -18.25
CA GLN A 584 37.14 2.60 -17.93
C GLN A 584 37.65 3.83 -17.20
N ASP A 585 36.83 4.86 -17.03
CA ASP A 585 37.23 6.13 -16.43
C ASP A 585 36.10 6.66 -15.54
N LEU A 586 36.42 7.00 -14.29
CA LEU A 586 35.42 7.41 -13.31
C LEU A 586 34.67 8.69 -13.74
N ALA A 587 35.39 9.69 -14.26
CA ALA A 587 34.77 10.96 -14.64
C ALA A 587 33.82 10.76 -15.83
N LYS A 588 34.27 10.02 -16.86
CA LYS A 588 33.41 9.70 -18.02
C LYS A 588 32.20 8.84 -17.64
N PHE A 589 32.36 7.93 -16.68
CA PHE A 589 31.23 7.17 -16.15
C PHE A 589 30.20 8.06 -15.45
N GLN A 590 30.67 9.02 -14.64
CA GLN A 590 29.82 9.97 -13.94
C GLN A 590 29.04 10.86 -14.91
N ASP A 591 29.71 11.40 -15.92
CA ASP A 591 29.07 12.19 -16.99
C ASP A 591 28.00 11.36 -17.72
N PHE A 592 28.33 10.11 -18.07
CA PHE A 592 27.39 9.20 -18.73
C PHE A 592 26.15 8.91 -17.86
N ALA A 593 26.32 8.74 -16.55
CA ALA A 593 25.19 8.49 -15.64
C ALA A 593 24.26 9.72 -15.53
N VAL A 594 24.81 10.93 -15.54
CA VAL A 594 24.03 12.19 -15.56
C VAL A 594 23.24 12.30 -16.88
N ASP A 595 23.91 12.07 -18.01
CA ASP A 595 23.28 12.13 -19.34
C ASP A 595 22.16 11.09 -19.49
N LEU A 596 22.38 9.87 -18.98
CA LEU A 596 21.38 8.81 -19.00
C LEU A 596 20.11 9.19 -18.22
N LEU A 597 20.28 9.74 -17.02
CA LEU A 597 19.15 10.07 -16.13
C LEU A 597 18.43 11.35 -16.53
N SER A 598 19.13 12.31 -17.15
CA SER A 598 18.55 13.56 -17.66
C SER A 598 17.94 13.39 -19.07
N GLY A 599 18.29 12.31 -19.77
CA GLY A 599 17.89 12.03 -21.14
C GLY A 599 16.40 11.77 -21.33
N GLY A 600 15.91 12.04 -22.54
CA GLY A 600 14.52 11.78 -22.94
C GLY A 600 14.13 10.29 -22.90
N HIS A 601 15.12 9.38 -22.90
CA HIS A 601 14.96 7.94 -22.83
C HIS A 601 15.63 7.37 -21.56
N ASN A 602 15.22 7.87 -20.40
CA ASN A 602 15.71 7.38 -19.11
C ASN A 602 15.06 6.01 -18.77
N PRO A 603 15.86 4.92 -18.62
CA PRO A 603 15.35 3.58 -18.34
C PRO A 603 14.78 3.42 -16.92
N VAL A 604 15.09 4.34 -16.02
CA VAL A 604 14.66 4.34 -14.61
C VAL A 604 13.83 5.60 -14.34
N SER A 605 12.66 5.71 -14.97
CA SER A 605 11.86 6.96 -15.03
C SER A 605 11.35 7.50 -13.68
N PHE A 606 11.49 6.73 -12.60
CA PHE A 606 11.22 7.20 -11.24
C PHE A 606 12.43 7.88 -10.56
N LEU A 607 13.63 7.78 -11.14
CA LEU A 607 14.81 8.59 -10.82
C LEU A 607 15.03 9.59 -11.94
N ASN A 608 15.39 10.83 -11.62
CA ASN A 608 15.69 11.84 -12.63
C ASN A 608 16.88 12.68 -12.18
N CYS A 609 17.69 13.16 -13.13
CA CYS A 609 18.79 14.07 -12.84
C CYS A 609 18.57 15.39 -13.61
N SER A 610 18.69 16.53 -12.95
CA SER A 610 18.68 17.83 -13.62
C SER A 610 20.03 18.13 -14.28
N LEU A 611 20.05 19.12 -15.18
CA LEU A 611 21.29 19.58 -15.82
C LEU A 611 22.26 20.20 -14.80
N GLU A 612 21.77 20.69 -13.66
CA GLU A 612 22.58 21.14 -12.53
C GLU A 612 23.03 19.99 -11.60
N GLY A 613 22.75 18.73 -11.97
CA GLY A 613 23.21 17.55 -11.23
C GLY A 613 22.35 17.16 -10.03
N LYS A 614 21.17 17.76 -9.86
CA LYS A 614 20.25 17.44 -8.79
C LYS A 614 19.49 16.15 -9.12
N VAL A 615 19.60 15.14 -8.27
CA VAL A 615 18.89 13.86 -8.46
C VAL A 615 17.60 13.87 -7.66
N THR A 616 16.50 13.45 -8.28
CA THR A 616 15.18 13.42 -7.64
C THR A 616 14.51 12.07 -7.79
N LEU A 617 13.82 11.64 -6.73
CA LEU A 617 12.98 10.45 -6.72
C LEU A 617 11.51 10.84 -6.94
N SER A 618 10.76 10.02 -7.67
CA SER A 618 9.34 10.26 -7.95
C SER A 618 8.48 10.19 -6.68
N GLU A 619 7.70 11.24 -6.43
CA GLU A 619 6.68 11.28 -5.35
C GLU A 619 5.68 10.13 -5.44
N GLY A 620 5.45 9.59 -6.64
CA GLY A 620 4.54 8.47 -6.87
C GLY A 620 4.96 7.16 -6.18
N LEU A 621 6.20 7.07 -5.70
CA LEU A 621 6.67 5.95 -4.91
C LEU A 621 6.28 6.04 -3.42
N PHE A 622 5.67 7.14 -2.95
CA PHE A 622 5.38 7.40 -1.52
C PHE A 622 3.88 7.68 -1.29
N VAL A 623 3.02 6.67 -1.27
CA VAL A 623 1.54 6.85 -1.12
C VAL A 623 1.09 6.08 0.13
N ASP A 624 0.14 6.52 0.97
CA ASP A 624 -1.23 6.92 0.61
C ASP A 624 -2.08 7.65 1.67
N GLY A 625 -3.43 7.70 1.45
CA GLY A 625 -4.51 7.38 2.42
C GLY A 625 -5.48 6.23 2.01
N SER A 626 -5.00 4.98 1.98
CA SER A 626 -5.46 3.65 1.50
C SER A 626 -5.22 3.12 0.04
N GLY A 627 -4.07 3.37 -0.60
CA GLY A 627 -3.23 2.28 -1.19
C GLY A 627 -1.72 2.41 -0.92
N GLU A 628 -1.22 1.81 0.18
CA GLU A 628 0.05 2.18 0.86
C GLU A 628 1.31 1.65 0.18
N LEU A 629 2.35 2.48 0.27
CA LEU A 629 3.70 2.36 -0.27
C LEU A 629 4.75 2.86 0.74
N ILE A 630 4.30 3.55 1.80
CA ILE A 630 5.17 4.10 2.84
C ILE A 630 5.57 3.04 3.86
N ASP A 631 4.63 2.17 4.27
CA ASP A 631 4.90 1.10 5.24
C ASP A 631 5.93 0.08 4.67
N ASP A 632 5.78 -0.31 3.41
CA ASP A 632 6.72 -1.20 2.71
C ASP A 632 8.09 -0.56 2.44
N MET A 633 8.14 0.75 2.17
CA MET A 633 9.41 1.47 2.02
C MET A 633 10.16 1.55 3.35
N ILE A 634 9.48 1.87 4.46
CA ILE A 634 10.06 1.92 5.79
C ILE A 634 10.49 0.51 6.23
N SER A 635 9.66 -0.49 5.95
CA SER A 635 9.93 -1.91 6.22
C SER A 635 10.90 -2.56 5.23
N SER A 636 11.38 -1.83 4.22
CA SER A 636 12.39 -2.27 3.23
C SER A 636 12.01 -3.49 2.39
N HIS A 637 10.73 -3.62 2.03
CA HIS A 637 10.20 -4.67 1.15
C HIS A 637 10.17 -4.27 -0.35
N ASP A 638 10.91 -3.24 -0.75
CA ASP A 638 10.89 -2.62 -2.08
C ASP A 638 11.78 -3.32 -3.13
N MET A 639 11.99 -4.62 -2.99
CA MET A 639 12.87 -5.40 -3.85
C MET A 639 12.50 -5.35 -5.34
N TYR A 640 11.22 -5.18 -5.65
CA TYR A 640 10.75 -5.02 -7.01
C TYR A 640 11.41 -3.83 -7.75
N ILE A 641 11.68 -2.73 -7.05
CA ILE A 641 12.37 -1.56 -7.63
C ILE A 641 13.81 -1.93 -7.99
N TYR A 642 14.50 -2.68 -7.13
CA TYR A 642 15.84 -3.17 -7.40
C TYR A 642 15.86 -4.18 -8.56
N GLU A 643 14.90 -5.11 -8.60
CA GLU A 643 14.75 -6.07 -9.71
C GLU A 643 14.56 -5.35 -11.04
N LYS A 644 13.78 -4.27 -11.08
CA LYS A 644 13.53 -3.50 -12.30
C LYS A 644 14.76 -2.77 -12.81
N ILE A 645 15.49 -2.09 -11.92
CA ILE A 645 16.75 -1.41 -12.29
C ILE A 645 17.75 -2.42 -12.85
N MET A 646 17.76 -3.62 -12.28
CA MET A 646 18.75 -4.66 -12.54
C MET A 646 18.29 -5.72 -13.56
N ASP A 647 17.20 -5.49 -14.29
CA ASP A 647 16.68 -6.41 -15.30
C ASP A 647 17.70 -6.58 -16.46
N SER A 648 18.03 -7.82 -16.79
CA SER A 648 18.99 -8.12 -17.86
C SER A 648 18.46 -7.74 -19.24
N ASP A 649 17.14 -7.74 -19.43
CA ASP A 649 16.54 -7.39 -20.71
C ASP A 649 16.66 -5.88 -20.99
N ASN A 650 16.82 -5.07 -19.93
CA ASN A 650 17.00 -3.61 -20.02
C ASN A 650 18.47 -3.19 -20.19
N LEU A 651 19.45 -4.11 -20.15
CA LEU A 651 20.89 -3.77 -20.25
C LEU A 651 21.21 -2.85 -21.44
N LYS A 652 20.54 -3.09 -22.58
CA LYS A 652 20.71 -2.30 -23.82
C LYS A 652 20.15 -0.89 -23.70
N ASP A 653 19.16 -0.67 -22.84
CA ASP A 653 18.56 0.64 -22.59
C ASP A 653 19.50 1.53 -21.75
N PHE A 654 20.39 0.92 -20.96
CA PHE A 654 21.45 1.63 -20.23
C PHE A 654 22.69 1.88 -21.08
N SER A 655 23.21 0.86 -21.77
CA SER A 655 24.36 1.01 -22.67
C SER A 655 24.59 -0.21 -23.55
N ASN A 656 25.12 0.00 -24.75
CA ASN A 656 25.65 -1.07 -25.60
C ASN A 656 26.93 -1.72 -25.05
N CYS A 657 27.59 -1.10 -24.08
CA CYS A 657 28.72 -1.71 -23.37
C CYS A 657 28.18 -2.44 -22.12
N PRO A 658 28.30 -3.79 -22.05
CA PRO A 658 27.76 -4.55 -20.92
C PRO A 658 28.29 -4.09 -19.56
N ARG A 659 29.61 -3.87 -19.45
CA ARG A 659 30.24 -3.33 -18.24
C ARG A 659 29.69 -1.95 -17.85
N LEU A 660 29.50 -1.05 -18.82
CA LEU A 660 28.97 0.30 -18.56
C LEU A 660 27.50 0.24 -18.12
N ALA A 661 26.70 -0.60 -18.78
CA ALA A 661 25.31 -0.81 -18.42
C ALA A 661 25.19 -1.32 -16.97
N CYS A 662 25.97 -2.34 -16.58
CA CYS A 662 26.01 -2.83 -15.20
C CYS A 662 26.39 -1.72 -14.20
N LEU A 663 27.44 -0.94 -14.47
CA LEU A 663 27.84 0.18 -13.61
C LEU A 663 26.70 1.19 -13.42
N CYS A 664 25.95 1.50 -14.48
CA CYS A 664 24.81 2.41 -14.42
C CYS A 664 23.65 1.83 -13.60
N GLN A 665 23.35 0.54 -13.76
CA GLN A 665 22.30 -0.14 -12.98
C GLN A 665 22.63 -0.12 -11.47
N PHE A 666 23.86 -0.48 -11.10
CA PHE A 666 24.31 -0.42 -9.69
C PHE A 666 24.26 1.01 -9.14
N ALA A 667 24.66 2.01 -9.93
CA ALA A 667 24.56 3.41 -9.53
C ALA A 667 23.12 3.85 -9.30
N CYS A 668 22.17 3.44 -10.15
CA CYS A 668 20.75 3.72 -9.96
C CYS A 668 20.21 3.11 -8.66
N CYS A 669 20.59 1.87 -8.32
CA CYS A 669 20.20 1.25 -7.06
C CYS A 669 20.79 1.97 -5.83
N GLU A 670 22.06 2.38 -5.91
CA GLU A 670 22.71 3.14 -4.85
C GLU A 670 22.04 4.51 -4.64
N MET A 671 21.76 5.22 -5.73
CA MET A 671 21.04 6.50 -5.72
C MET A 671 19.64 6.35 -5.13
N TYR A 672 18.88 5.35 -5.56
CA TYR A 672 17.55 5.06 -5.01
C TYR A 672 17.61 4.84 -3.50
N THR A 673 18.55 4.02 -3.04
CA THR A 673 18.74 3.72 -1.62
C THR A 673 19.09 4.98 -0.82
N MET A 674 20.02 5.78 -1.35
CA MET A 674 20.42 7.05 -0.73
C MET A 674 19.24 8.02 -0.61
N LEU A 675 18.49 8.26 -1.69
CA LEU A 675 17.34 9.18 -1.67
C LEU A 675 16.23 8.69 -0.74
N LYS A 676 16.00 7.38 -0.69
CA LYS A 676 15.07 6.76 0.27
C LYS A 676 15.50 7.03 1.71
N VAL A 677 16.77 6.84 2.05
CA VAL A 677 17.31 7.10 3.38
C VAL A 677 17.22 8.58 3.72
N ASN A 678 17.63 9.47 2.80
CA ASN A 678 17.54 10.93 2.99
C ASN A 678 16.12 11.39 3.23
N ALA A 679 15.15 10.83 2.49
CA ALA A 679 13.74 11.08 2.74
C ALA A 679 13.43 10.73 4.19
N ILE A 680 13.69 9.48 4.63
CA ILE A 680 13.43 9.02 6.01
C ILE A 680 14.09 9.92 7.07
N VAL A 681 15.36 10.30 6.87
CA VAL A 681 16.13 11.15 7.80
C VAL A 681 15.55 12.56 7.89
N SER A 682 15.18 13.17 6.76
CA SER A 682 14.60 14.52 6.70
C SER A 682 13.32 14.64 7.54
N PHE A 683 12.58 13.54 7.75
CA PHE A 683 11.41 13.55 8.65
C PHE A 683 11.76 13.70 10.13
N LYS A 684 12.95 13.26 10.56
CA LYS A 684 13.42 13.36 11.94
C LYS A 684 13.75 14.79 12.34
N GLU A 685 14.21 15.61 11.39
CA GLU A 685 14.66 16.99 11.64
C GLU A 685 13.54 18.04 11.64
N ILE A 686 12.39 17.74 11.03
CA ILE A 686 11.23 18.64 11.07
C ILE A 686 10.63 18.60 12.49
N THR A 687 10.89 19.66 13.26
CA THR A 687 10.49 19.85 14.65
C THR A 687 8.98 19.71 14.87
N TRP A 688 8.62 18.89 15.85
CA TRP A 688 7.28 18.84 16.41
C TRP A 688 7.03 20.12 17.22
N LYS A 689 5.99 20.89 16.88
CA LYS A 689 5.37 21.76 17.89
C LYS A 689 4.40 20.88 18.66
N GLU A 690 4.74 20.60 19.91
CA GLU A 690 3.98 19.80 20.88
C GLU A 690 2.64 20.41 21.31
N SER A 691 2.03 21.23 20.46
CA SER A 691 0.74 21.87 20.69
C SER A 691 -0.24 21.48 19.58
N ALA A 692 -0.67 20.22 19.58
CA ALA A 692 -1.82 19.79 18.80
C ALA A 692 -2.63 18.73 19.55
N VAL A 693 -3.09 19.08 20.76
CA VAL A 693 -4.41 18.62 21.19
C VAL A 693 -5.40 19.17 20.17
N THR A 694 -5.65 18.38 19.12
CA THR A 694 -6.80 18.46 18.21
C THR A 694 -7.44 19.84 18.07
N GLU A 695 -6.69 20.88 17.69
CA GLU A 695 -7.31 22.07 17.14
C GLU A 695 -7.69 21.74 15.70
N THR A 696 -8.95 21.39 15.49
CA THR A 696 -9.54 21.18 14.17
C THR A 696 -9.19 22.37 13.27
N HIS A 697 -8.26 22.20 12.33
CA HIS A 697 -7.91 23.21 11.32
C HIS A 697 -8.94 23.30 10.18
N CYS A 698 -10.15 22.81 10.41
CA CYS A 698 -11.26 22.87 9.49
C CYS A 698 -12.48 23.46 10.18
N CYS A 699 -13.28 24.20 9.42
CA CYS A 699 -14.53 24.75 9.90
C CYS A 699 -15.42 23.62 10.45
N GLY A 700 -15.78 23.67 11.74
CA GLY A 700 -16.57 22.66 12.44
C GLY A 700 -17.95 22.38 11.85
N PHE A 701 -18.43 23.25 10.95
CA PHE A 701 -19.64 23.02 10.15
C PHE A 701 -19.39 22.47 8.74
N CYS A 702 -18.53 23.12 7.94
CA CYS A 702 -18.42 22.83 6.50
C CYS A 702 -17.15 22.07 6.10
N GLY A 703 -16.23 21.82 7.04
CA GLY A 703 -14.98 21.11 6.79
C GLY A 703 -13.95 21.89 5.99
N GLN A 704 -14.21 23.15 5.61
CA GLN A 704 -13.25 23.99 4.90
C GLN A 704 -12.01 24.21 5.76
N MET A 705 -10.84 23.85 5.21
CA MET A 705 -9.56 24.00 5.88
C MET A 705 -9.11 25.45 5.91
N ALA A 706 -8.40 25.82 6.98
CA ALA A 706 -7.65 27.06 7.01
C ALA A 706 -6.58 27.03 5.91
N ASN A 707 -6.49 28.10 5.12
CA ASN A 707 -5.43 28.36 4.15
C ASN A 707 -5.10 29.86 4.18
N GLU A 708 -4.18 30.32 3.32
CA GLU A 708 -3.75 31.72 3.28
C GLU A 708 -4.89 32.72 3.00
N GLU A 709 -5.98 32.29 2.34
CA GLU A 709 -7.14 33.12 2.01
C GLU A 709 -8.28 33.02 3.05
N VAL A 710 -8.29 32.00 3.90
CA VAL A 710 -9.41 31.66 4.78
C VAL A 710 -8.95 31.51 6.22
N THR A 711 -9.11 32.59 6.99
CA THR A 711 -8.87 32.58 8.45
C THR A 711 -10.09 32.03 9.18
N LEU A 712 -9.89 30.99 10.01
CA LEU A 712 -10.98 30.40 10.80
C LEU A 712 -11.19 31.16 12.11
N MET A 713 -12.43 31.56 12.39
CA MET A 713 -12.84 32.22 13.63
C MET A 713 -13.26 31.19 14.69
N LYS A 714 -12.74 31.31 15.92
CA LYS A 714 -13.14 30.43 17.04
C LYS A 714 -14.54 30.79 17.54
N CYS A 715 -15.29 29.79 18.04
CA CYS A 715 -16.53 30.03 18.78
C CYS A 715 -16.22 30.92 19.99
N SER A 716 -16.90 32.05 20.12
CA SER A 716 -16.64 33.01 21.21
C SER A 716 -16.91 32.45 22.62
N ALA A 717 -17.74 31.40 22.72
CA ALA A 717 -18.11 30.78 23.99
C ALA A 717 -17.16 29.64 24.42
N CYS A 718 -17.07 28.55 23.66
CA CYS A 718 -16.24 27.40 24.06
C CYS A 718 -14.79 27.47 23.56
N LYS A 719 -14.48 28.31 22.57
CA LYS A 719 -13.20 28.41 21.85
C LYS A 719 -12.68 27.10 21.22
N ALA A 720 -13.36 25.97 21.43
CA ALA A 720 -12.97 24.63 20.99
C ALA A 720 -13.37 24.30 19.54
N VAL A 721 -14.32 25.01 18.95
CA VAL A 721 -14.75 24.81 17.55
C VAL A 721 -14.47 26.08 16.76
N VAL A 722 -13.99 25.93 15.52
CA VAL A 722 -13.64 27.04 14.63
C VAL A 722 -14.52 27.05 13.37
N TYR A 723 -14.72 28.20 12.75
CA TYR A 723 -15.61 28.38 11.61
C TYR A 723 -14.96 29.25 10.54
N CYS A 724 -15.20 28.99 9.26
CA CYS A 724 -14.75 29.89 8.19
C CYS A 724 -15.57 31.19 8.09
N GLY A 725 -16.60 31.33 8.93
CA GLY A 725 -17.40 32.54 9.04
C GLY A 725 -18.66 32.36 9.87
N TYR A 726 -19.29 33.50 10.20
CA TYR A 726 -20.48 33.57 11.03
C TYR A 726 -21.66 32.71 10.53
N ARG A 727 -21.79 32.52 9.20
CA ARG A 727 -22.82 31.66 8.61
C ARG A 727 -22.66 30.19 9.01
N CYS A 728 -21.42 29.68 9.06
CA CYS A 728 -21.12 28.32 9.47
C CYS A 728 -21.31 28.13 10.98
N GLN A 729 -20.89 29.12 11.77
CA GLN A 729 -21.15 29.14 13.22
C GLN A 729 -22.65 29.06 13.54
N ARG A 730 -23.51 29.87 12.90
CA ARG A 730 -24.97 29.83 13.16
C ARG A 730 -25.62 28.50 12.79
N LYS A 731 -25.14 27.85 11.72
CA LYS A 731 -25.67 26.56 11.29
C LYS A 731 -25.28 25.46 12.26
N ASP A 732 -24.02 25.42 12.67
CA ASP A 732 -23.53 24.48 13.69
C ASP A 732 -24.21 24.70 15.05
N TRP A 733 -24.43 25.96 15.43
CA TRP A 733 -25.18 26.33 16.64
C TRP A 733 -26.56 25.67 16.68
N LYS A 734 -27.28 25.68 15.55
CA LYS A 734 -28.59 25.02 15.42
C LYS A 734 -28.50 23.50 15.27
N ALA A 735 -27.41 22.99 14.71
CA ALA A 735 -27.22 21.55 14.45
C ALA A 735 -26.82 20.73 15.69
N GLY A 736 -26.68 21.38 16.85
CA GLY A 736 -26.41 20.71 18.13
C GLY A 736 -25.24 21.32 18.90
N HIS A 737 -24.46 22.22 18.31
CA HIS A 737 -23.37 22.87 19.05
C HIS A 737 -23.90 23.68 20.23
N LYS A 738 -25.12 24.24 20.18
CA LYS A 738 -25.72 24.93 21.34
C LYS A 738 -25.75 24.07 22.62
N GLN A 739 -26.00 22.76 22.49
CA GLN A 739 -26.06 21.83 23.62
C GLN A 739 -24.66 21.39 24.07
N LYS A 740 -23.76 21.17 23.11
CA LYS A 740 -22.38 20.72 23.35
C LYS A 740 -21.44 21.86 23.77
N CYS A 741 -21.79 23.11 23.49
CA CYS A 741 -20.92 24.26 23.74
C CYS A 741 -20.59 24.41 25.22
N GLN A 742 -21.53 24.10 26.12
CA GLN A 742 -21.32 24.18 27.56
C GLN A 742 -20.35 23.11 28.08
N SER A 743 -20.45 21.87 27.59
CA SER A 743 -19.53 20.78 27.97
C SER A 743 -18.13 20.94 27.38
N LEU A 744 -17.98 21.80 26.36
CA LEU A 744 -16.71 22.10 25.69
C LEU A 744 -16.04 23.38 26.21
N ARG A 745 -16.66 24.11 27.14
CA ARG A 745 -15.99 25.22 27.84
C ARG A 745 -14.91 24.62 28.73
N ARG A 746 -13.64 24.92 28.43
CA ARG A 746 -12.57 24.69 29.39
C ARG A 746 -12.77 25.64 30.59
N PRO A 747 -12.40 25.24 31.82
CA PRO A 747 -12.26 26.16 32.95
C PRO A 747 -11.39 27.38 32.59
#